data_AF-A0A9R0JAZ4-F1
#
_entry.id   AF-A0A9R0JAZ4-F1
#
_cell.length_a   1.000
_cell.length_b   1.000
_cell.length_c   1.000
_cell.angle_alpha   90.00
_cell.angle_beta   90.00
_cell.angle_gamma   90.00
#
_symmetry.space_group_name_H-M   'P 1'
#
loop_
_entity.id
_entity.type
_entity.pdbx_description
1 polymer ?
#
loop_
_entity_poly.entity_id
_entity_poly.type
_entity_poly.pdbx_seq_one_letter_code
_entity_poly.pdbx_strand_id
1 'polypeptide(L)'
;MIAMKGAKSKLRIGGLFALTTLISIIGLYGLLKPIQNGCTMTYMYPTYIPISAPKNLSSNKYGLYLYHEGWKKIDFDQHLKQLNGVPILFVPGNGGSYKQVRSIAKESHWAYTSGPPERTYYQEASLSPEEGGLDIDTTKFSLPNKYASTLDWFAVDLEGEHSAMDGQILEEHTEFVVYAIHRILDQYKESSDARTKEGAAVSVNLPKSVVLVGHSMGGFVARAATVNPNLRKSSVETILTLSTPHQSPPVALQPSLGYYYTSINQKWKEGYQIQGPHAQSYASQPMLSHVVVISISGGINDYQVRSKLETLDGIVPPTHGFMISSTEMRNVWLSMEHQAILWCNQLVVQVSHTLLSLVDPDTRNPFTDRQKRLAVFTKMLYSGLRQRVLTTGGDESYSHGSCPKNIQWDMDSLEKDLYIQTSTVTVLAMDGKRRWLDIQKLGSNGKSHFVLVTNLSPCHGIRVHLWPEKGNSSTDLPLSQRVVEVTSTTAQIPSGPAPRQIEPGSQTEQPPPSAVFWLSPEAMQGFRFITISVAPRPTVSGRPPPAASMAVGQFFNLQEGVKDISPFSLLLSAISQNEMLFKEDHPIALNLSFSISLGLLPVTMSLKTSGCGIKNSGLSAQEDDDAENNRLCKMRCFPAVAFAWDRTSGLHIHPNLNSETVVVDSAPALWNSAQGSEKTTVLLLIDPHCAYNAKFSVSITAAASRFLLLYCSKIVGLAIAVVFFALMRQARAWEHDLPIPSMLTAVECNMKLSPFLLVTAVPLLIPLVLSVLQFHPVPSVSSFLVVSLACYMVANGLIIIVIVISQFVFHVCAVAHVFFRKRWQVWEGNFCLVCLQQFINLGSRIFSIKVVRVVRSNPVLMTALVAIILVCFVHPALGLSVLLISHALSCHNALCSYDDIQLEIFHHRHGMLILHLLAMLMFAPSLVAWLQRLRLGQSFPWFLDSVLCIGVILHGVCDSNPELNFFVYPIPGVRGLEVKLSIAYLLAGYFSFLSGLALAPYRVFYAMATIGAFSFVFRMIRRRNREKGEAIFSSRKHSHRQ
;
A
#
# COMPACT_ATOMS: atom_id res chain seq x y z
N MET A 1 -10.39 12.59 -49.70
CA MET A 1 -9.54 12.99 -48.54
C MET A 1 -10.29 13.10 -47.20
N ILE A 2 -11.54 13.59 -47.15
CA ILE A 2 -12.36 13.71 -45.92
C ILE A 2 -12.82 12.33 -45.38
N ALA A 3 -13.25 11.41 -46.25
CA ALA A 3 -13.61 10.03 -45.87
C ALA A 3 -12.43 9.25 -45.25
N MET A 4 -11.21 9.44 -45.76
CA MET A 4 -9.99 8.83 -45.20
C MET A 4 -9.60 9.40 -43.83
N LYS A 5 -9.86 10.70 -43.56
CA LYS A 5 -9.65 11.30 -42.24
C LYS A 5 -10.64 10.76 -41.19
N GLY A 6 -11.90 10.55 -41.57
CA GLY A 6 -12.92 9.94 -40.71
C GLY A 6 -12.70 8.45 -40.43
N ALA A 7 -12.18 7.69 -41.40
CA ALA A 7 -11.82 6.28 -41.19
C ALA A 7 -10.64 6.13 -40.21
N LYS A 8 -9.60 6.97 -40.33
CA LYS A 8 -8.44 6.97 -39.42
C LYS A 8 -8.82 7.29 -37.98
N SER A 9 -9.78 8.19 -37.75
CA SER A 9 -10.18 8.57 -36.39
C SER A 9 -11.06 7.52 -35.71
N LYS A 10 -12.00 6.91 -36.45
CA LYS A 10 -12.79 5.76 -35.99
C LYS A 10 -11.89 4.56 -35.62
N LEU A 11 -10.84 4.30 -36.40
CA LEU A 11 -9.87 3.25 -36.10
C LEU A 11 -9.10 3.51 -34.79
N ARG A 12 -8.73 4.77 -34.50
CA ARG A 12 -8.06 5.15 -33.24
C ARG A 12 -8.95 4.91 -32.03
N ILE A 13 -10.22 5.30 -32.12
CA ILE A 13 -11.21 5.09 -31.04
C ILE A 13 -11.42 3.58 -30.82
N GLY A 14 -11.63 2.81 -31.90
CA GLY A 14 -11.78 1.37 -31.82
C GLY A 14 -10.56 0.67 -31.22
N GLY A 15 -9.35 1.10 -31.59
CA GLY A 15 -8.10 0.59 -31.00
C GLY A 15 -7.98 0.90 -29.51
N LEU A 16 -8.32 2.13 -29.09
CA LEU A 16 -8.26 2.52 -27.68
C LEU A 16 -9.32 1.79 -26.83
N PHE A 17 -10.51 1.59 -27.38
CA PHE A 17 -11.58 0.80 -26.77
C PHE A 17 -11.12 -0.65 -26.54
N ALA A 18 -10.56 -1.30 -27.57
CA ALA A 18 -10.08 -2.67 -27.48
C ALA A 18 -8.91 -2.81 -26.49
N LEU A 19 -7.94 -1.90 -26.55
CA LEU A 19 -6.78 -1.90 -25.64
C LEU A 19 -7.20 -1.74 -24.18
N THR A 20 -8.09 -0.79 -23.90
CA THR A 20 -8.56 -0.53 -22.53
C THR A 20 -9.32 -1.73 -21.98
N THR A 21 -10.22 -2.30 -22.79
CA THR A 21 -10.97 -3.51 -22.42
C THR A 21 -10.04 -4.69 -22.14
N LEU A 22 -9.01 -4.89 -22.98
CA LEU A 22 -8.02 -5.95 -22.81
C LEU A 22 -7.23 -5.78 -21.51
N ILE A 23 -6.70 -4.58 -21.22
CA ILE A 23 -5.97 -4.29 -19.98
C ILE A 23 -6.87 -4.52 -18.77
N SER A 24 -8.12 -4.06 -18.81
CA SER A 24 -9.09 -4.26 -17.73
C SER A 24 -9.39 -5.75 -17.48
N ILE A 25 -9.60 -6.55 -18.52
CA ILE A 25 -9.87 -7.98 -18.38
C ILE A 25 -8.65 -8.73 -17.84
N ILE A 26 -7.46 -8.51 -18.42
CA ILE A 26 -6.21 -9.16 -17.97
C ILE A 26 -5.90 -8.77 -16.52
N GLY A 27 -6.01 -7.48 -16.20
CA GLY A 27 -5.77 -6.99 -14.86
C GLY A 27 -6.75 -7.57 -13.85
N LEU A 28 -8.04 -7.62 -14.18
CA LEU A 28 -9.06 -8.25 -13.32
C LEU A 28 -8.80 -9.74 -13.12
N TYR A 29 -8.46 -10.48 -14.18
CA TYR A 29 -8.07 -11.88 -14.08
C TYR A 29 -6.88 -12.08 -13.14
N GLY A 30 -5.87 -11.21 -13.22
CA GLY A 30 -4.73 -11.21 -12.32
C GLY A 30 -5.10 -10.95 -10.85
N LEU A 31 -6.06 -10.06 -10.59
CA LEU A 31 -6.53 -9.74 -9.23
C LEU A 31 -7.40 -10.82 -8.61
N LEU A 32 -8.12 -11.58 -9.43
CA LEU A 32 -8.96 -12.70 -8.98
C LEU A 32 -8.16 -14.00 -8.75
N LYS A 33 -6.88 -14.04 -9.17
CA LYS A 33 -6.03 -15.21 -8.99
C LYS A 33 -5.65 -15.34 -7.50
N PRO A 34 -5.91 -16.50 -6.86
CA PRO A 34 -5.57 -16.71 -5.46
C PRO A 34 -4.04 -16.71 -5.25
N ILE A 35 -3.61 -16.16 -4.12
CA ILE A 35 -2.21 -16.13 -3.69
C ILE A 35 -1.96 -17.30 -2.74
N GLN A 36 -0.80 -17.95 -2.85
CA GLN A 36 -0.37 -18.90 -1.82
C GLN A 36 0.25 -18.13 -0.65
N ASN A 37 -0.41 -18.17 0.50
CA ASN A 37 0.14 -17.60 1.73
C ASN A 37 1.01 -18.64 2.41
N GLY A 38 2.34 -18.45 2.39
CA GLY A 38 3.32 -19.29 3.10
C GLY A 38 3.24 -19.20 4.63
N CYS A 39 2.13 -18.69 5.16
CA CYS A 39 1.97 -18.40 6.57
C CYS A 39 1.35 -19.56 7.35
N THR A 40 1.89 -19.86 8.53
CA THR A 40 1.35 -20.85 9.45
C THR A 40 0.16 -20.27 10.22
N MET A 41 -0.91 -21.07 10.37
CA MET A 41 -2.11 -20.66 11.10
C MET A 41 -1.87 -20.64 12.61
N THR A 42 -2.49 -19.66 13.27
CA THR A 42 -2.55 -19.56 14.74
C THR A 42 -3.85 -20.19 15.25
N TYR A 43 -3.78 -20.95 16.35
CA TYR A 43 -4.94 -21.59 17.02
C TYR A 43 -5.07 -21.07 18.46
N MET A 44 -6.31 -20.89 18.93
CA MET A 44 -6.62 -20.23 20.21
C MET A 44 -7.99 -20.63 20.78
N TYR A 45 -8.19 -20.38 22.07
CA TYR A 45 -9.46 -20.54 22.79
C TYR A 45 -9.90 -19.20 23.39
N PRO A 46 -10.50 -18.31 22.57
CA PRO A 46 -10.74 -16.93 22.96
C PRO A 46 -12.02 -16.77 23.79
N THR A 47 -11.92 -16.08 24.92
CA THR A 47 -13.05 -15.57 25.71
C THR A 47 -12.98 -14.05 25.75
N TYR A 48 -14.12 -13.36 25.62
CA TYR A 48 -14.20 -11.90 25.60
C TYR A 48 -15.04 -11.40 26.77
N ILE A 49 -14.41 -10.67 27.67
CA ILE A 49 -15.01 -10.14 28.90
C ILE A 49 -15.47 -8.71 28.62
N PRO A 50 -16.78 -8.40 28.66
CA PRO A 50 -17.26 -7.05 28.39
C PRO A 50 -16.84 -6.08 29.50
N ILE A 51 -16.36 -4.90 29.11
CA ILE A 51 -16.05 -3.79 30.03
C ILE A 51 -17.26 -2.86 30.08
N SER A 52 -17.89 -2.76 31.26
CA SER A 52 -19.09 -1.95 31.42
C SER A 52 -18.82 -0.45 31.24
N ALA A 53 -19.72 0.22 30.51
CA ALA A 53 -19.76 1.68 30.45
C ALA A 53 -20.26 2.28 31.78
N PRO A 54 -19.85 3.51 32.14
CA PRO A 54 -20.43 4.22 33.28
C PRO A 54 -21.94 4.37 33.10
N LYS A 55 -22.71 4.26 34.20
CA LYS A 55 -24.20 4.32 34.20
C LYS A 55 -24.79 5.58 33.55
N ASN A 56 -23.99 6.62 33.32
CA ASN A 56 -24.39 7.92 32.76
C ASN A 56 -24.21 8.05 31.23
N LEU A 57 -23.57 7.08 30.54
CA LEU A 57 -23.46 7.07 29.08
C LEU A 57 -24.35 5.95 28.50
N SER A 58 -25.41 6.32 27.78
CA SER A 58 -26.39 5.38 27.20
C SER A 58 -26.10 4.98 25.74
N SER A 59 -24.93 5.33 25.19
CA SER A 59 -24.62 4.95 23.81
C SER A 59 -24.07 3.53 23.76
N ASN A 60 -24.97 2.56 23.57
CA ASN A 60 -24.65 1.14 23.36
C ASN A 60 -24.14 0.84 21.93
N LYS A 61 -23.74 1.85 21.14
CA LYS A 61 -23.39 1.64 19.73
C LYS A 61 -22.12 0.80 19.57
N TYR A 62 -21.10 1.05 20.39
CA TYR A 62 -19.80 0.38 20.31
C TYR A 62 -19.46 -0.28 21.64
N GLY A 63 -18.70 -1.37 21.59
CA GLY A 63 -18.33 -2.18 22.74
C GLY A 63 -16.84 -2.11 23.09
N LEU A 64 -16.50 -2.49 24.32
CA LEU A 64 -15.12 -2.68 24.75
C LEU A 64 -15.01 -4.03 25.46
N TYR A 65 -14.05 -4.84 25.05
CA TYR A 65 -13.84 -6.20 25.57
C TYR A 65 -12.40 -6.40 26.01
N LEU A 66 -12.20 -7.15 27.10
CA LEU A 66 -10.92 -7.71 27.51
C LEU A 66 -10.82 -9.16 26.99
N TYR A 67 -9.72 -9.47 26.32
CA TYR A 67 -9.42 -10.80 25.83
C TYR A 67 -8.89 -11.70 26.95
N HIS A 68 -9.37 -12.93 27.01
CA HIS A 68 -8.89 -13.99 27.89
C HIS A 68 -8.62 -15.27 27.08
N GLU A 69 -7.43 -15.84 27.23
CA GLU A 69 -7.07 -17.13 26.63
C GLU A 69 -7.43 -18.28 27.58
N GLY A 70 -8.30 -19.20 27.14
CA GLY A 70 -8.60 -20.41 27.89
C GLY A 70 -9.98 -20.98 27.61
N TRP A 71 -10.11 -22.30 27.81
CA TRP A 71 -11.36 -23.05 27.66
C TRP A 71 -12.17 -23.15 28.96
N LYS A 72 -11.57 -22.81 30.10
CA LYS A 72 -12.23 -22.89 31.42
C LYS A 72 -13.19 -21.71 31.59
N LYS A 73 -14.35 -21.97 32.18
CA LYS A 73 -15.29 -20.91 32.57
C LYS A 73 -14.66 -20.07 33.69
N ILE A 74 -14.64 -18.76 33.49
CA ILE A 74 -14.12 -17.78 34.44
C ILE A 74 -15.24 -16.87 34.95
N ASP A 75 -15.09 -16.37 36.17
CA ASP A 75 -15.92 -15.29 36.70
C ASP A 75 -15.35 -13.96 36.20
N PHE A 76 -16.15 -13.23 35.42
CA PHE A 76 -15.75 -11.98 34.77
C PHE A 76 -15.48 -10.87 35.79
N ASP A 77 -16.32 -10.74 36.81
CA ASP A 77 -16.18 -9.69 37.82
C ASP A 77 -14.93 -9.94 38.67
N GLN A 78 -14.69 -11.19 39.02
CA GLN A 78 -13.46 -11.57 39.74
C GLN A 78 -12.22 -11.33 38.87
N HIS A 79 -12.27 -11.66 37.58
CA HIS A 79 -11.14 -11.45 36.68
C HIS A 79 -10.80 -9.96 36.52
N LEU A 80 -11.81 -9.10 36.35
CA LEU A 80 -11.64 -7.65 36.24
C LEU A 80 -11.11 -6.99 37.52
N LYS A 81 -11.34 -7.61 38.70
CA LYS A 81 -10.71 -7.18 39.95
C LYS A 81 -9.22 -7.50 40.01
N GLN A 82 -8.74 -8.49 39.26
CA GLN A 82 -7.36 -9.01 39.34
C GLN A 82 -6.41 -8.49 38.26
N LEU A 83 -6.74 -7.39 37.58
CA LEU A 83 -5.88 -6.79 36.55
C LEU A 83 -4.53 -6.33 37.12
N ASN A 84 -3.45 -6.77 36.48
CA ASN A 84 -2.07 -6.48 36.88
C ASN A 84 -1.06 -6.43 35.71
N GLY A 85 -1.51 -6.62 34.46
CA GLY A 85 -0.67 -6.54 33.27
C GLY A 85 -0.58 -5.13 32.69
N VAL A 86 0.11 -5.02 31.55
CA VAL A 86 0.19 -3.78 30.77
C VAL A 86 -1.02 -3.69 29.83
N PRO A 87 -1.80 -2.58 29.87
CA PRO A 87 -2.96 -2.43 29.01
C PRO A 87 -2.56 -2.20 27.55
N ILE A 88 -3.08 -3.04 26.66
CA ILE A 88 -3.00 -2.87 25.21
C ILE A 88 -4.40 -2.73 24.65
N LEU A 89 -4.64 -1.72 23.82
CA LEU A 89 -5.91 -1.54 23.13
C LEU A 89 -5.75 -1.85 21.64
N PHE A 90 -6.44 -2.91 21.20
CA PHE A 90 -6.56 -3.27 19.80
C PHE A 90 -7.73 -2.52 19.14
N VAL A 91 -7.45 -1.89 17.99
CA VAL A 91 -8.44 -1.21 17.16
C VAL A 91 -8.59 -1.94 15.82
N PRO A 92 -9.76 -2.51 15.52
CA PRO A 92 -9.98 -3.31 14.32
C PRO A 92 -10.01 -2.44 13.06
N GLY A 93 -9.80 -3.10 11.92
CA GLY A 93 -9.82 -2.47 10.61
C GLY A 93 -11.21 -2.21 10.04
N ASN A 94 -11.25 -1.75 8.79
CA ASN A 94 -12.48 -1.55 8.03
C ASN A 94 -13.32 -2.84 7.94
N GLY A 95 -14.58 -2.79 8.38
CA GLY A 95 -15.45 -3.98 8.41
C GLY A 95 -15.01 -5.06 9.41
N GLY A 96 -14.02 -4.76 10.26
CA GLY A 96 -13.40 -5.71 11.18
C GLY A 96 -14.17 -5.86 12.50
N SER A 97 -14.11 -7.06 13.07
CA SER A 97 -14.60 -7.33 14.43
C SER A 97 -13.46 -7.17 15.44
N TYR A 98 -13.78 -6.78 16.67
CA TYR A 98 -12.85 -6.84 17.82
C TYR A 98 -12.13 -8.19 17.97
N LYS A 99 -12.73 -9.27 17.47
CA LYS A 99 -12.17 -10.63 17.46
C LYS A 99 -10.91 -10.77 16.62
N GLN A 100 -10.54 -9.79 15.80
CA GLN A 100 -9.27 -9.75 15.08
C GLN A 100 -8.04 -9.79 16.01
N VAL A 101 -8.19 -9.35 17.27
CA VAL A 101 -7.11 -9.34 18.28
C VAL A 101 -6.63 -10.75 18.69
N ARG A 102 -7.45 -11.78 18.47
CA ARG A 102 -7.32 -13.10 19.09
C ARG A 102 -5.96 -13.77 18.93
N SER A 103 -5.36 -13.69 17.74
CA SER A 103 -4.13 -14.41 17.44
C SER A 103 -2.95 -13.78 18.16
N ILE A 104 -2.81 -12.45 18.10
CA ILE A 104 -1.74 -11.73 18.81
C ILE A 104 -1.93 -11.77 20.33
N ALA A 105 -3.17 -11.72 20.83
CA ALA A 105 -3.43 -11.82 22.26
C ALA A 105 -3.07 -13.21 22.82
N LYS A 106 -3.47 -14.28 22.10
CA LYS A 106 -3.10 -15.65 22.45
C LYS A 106 -1.58 -15.85 22.42
N GLU A 107 -0.90 -15.41 21.36
CA GLU A 107 0.56 -15.57 21.26
C GLU A 107 1.29 -14.75 22.32
N SER A 108 0.77 -13.57 22.69
CA SER A 108 1.33 -12.77 23.80
C SER A 108 1.24 -13.50 25.14
N HIS A 109 0.10 -14.15 25.42
CA HIS A 109 -0.08 -14.96 26.61
C HIS A 109 0.87 -16.17 26.62
N TRP A 110 1.02 -16.84 25.47
CA TRP A 110 1.90 -18.00 25.36
C TRP A 110 3.39 -17.65 25.45
N ALA A 111 3.79 -16.53 24.84
CA ALA A 111 5.13 -15.98 24.93
C ALA A 111 5.49 -15.60 26.38
N TYR A 112 4.57 -14.99 27.13
CA TYR A 112 4.79 -14.68 28.53
C TYR A 112 5.00 -15.93 29.38
N THR A 113 4.18 -16.96 29.18
CA THR A 113 4.23 -18.21 29.97
C THR A 113 5.42 -19.09 29.61
N SER A 114 5.80 -19.15 28.33
CA SER A 114 6.92 -19.97 27.84
C SER A 114 8.28 -19.29 28.01
N GLY A 115 8.30 -17.96 28.17
CA GLY A 115 9.53 -17.18 28.28
C GLY A 115 10.06 -16.68 26.94
N PRO A 116 11.16 -15.91 26.96
CA PRO A 116 11.79 -15.40 25.76
C PRO A 116 12.34 -16.52 24.89
N PRO A 117 12.38 -16.32 23.56
CA PRO A 117 12.93 -17.31 22.65
C PRO A 117 14.46 -17.44 22.83
N GLU A 118 15.03 -18.61 22.50
CA GLU A 118 16.46 -18.88 22.69
C GLU A 118 17.37 -17.85 22.01
N ARG A 119 18.26 -17.20 22.77
CA ARG A 119 19.16 -16.13 22.27
C ARG A 119 20.03 -16.54 21.07
N THR A 120 20.33 -17.83 20.91
CA THR A 120 21.14 -18.40 19.82
C THR A 120 20.56 -18.18 18.42
N TYR A 121 19.26 -17.94 18.31
CA TYR A 121 18.59 -17.63 17.05
C TYR A 121 18.43 -16.11 16.80
N TYR A 122 18.88 -15.26 17.74
CA TYR A 122 18.63 -13.82 17.73
C TYR A 122 19.90 -12.98 17.54
N GLN A 123 20.30 -12.73 16.29
CA GLN A 123 21.27 -11.69 15.91
C GLN A 123 20.69 -10.27 15.92
N GLU A 124 21.35 -9.33 16.57
CA GLU A 124 20.84 -7.98 16.87
C GLU A 124 21.11 -6.98 15.73
N ALA A 125 20.13 -6.14 15.38
CA ALA A 125 20.30 -4.98 14.49
C ALA A 125 20.69 -3.73 15.29
N SER A 126 21.53 -2.85 14.72
CA SER A 126 21.88 -1.55 15.31
C SER A 126 20.94 -0.44 14.81
N LEU A 127 20.78 0.63 15.60
CA LEU A 127 20.15 1.87 15.12
C LEU A 127 21.12 2.60 14.20
N SER A 128 20.63 3.15 13.08
CA SER A 128 21.45 4.05 12.26
C SER A 128 21.72 5.39 12.98
N PRO A 129 22.77 6.15 12.60
CA PRO A 129 23.04 7.48 13.18
C PRO A 129 21.86 8.46 13.04
N GLU A 130 21.06 8.34 11.98
CA GLU A 130 19.86 9.15 11.74
C GLU A 130 18.68 8.78 12.67
N GLU A 131 18.59 7.52 13.08
CA GLU A 131 17.52 7.00 13.96
C GLU A 131 17.90 7.07 15.45
N GLY A 132 19.18 6.91 15.79
CA GLY A 132 19.70 6.90 17.16
C GLY A 132 19.93 8.29 17.76
N GLY A 133 20.34 9.28 16.96
CA GLY A 133 20.89 10.53 17.50
C GLY A 133 22.28 10.36 18.10
N LEU A 134 23.02 11.47 18.28
CA LEU A 134 24.48 11.49 18.47
C LEU A 134 25.06 10.80 19.73
N ASP A 135 24.26 10.36 20.72
CA ASP A 135 24.75 9.95 22.05
C ASP A 135 24.15 8.61 22.55
N ILE A 136 24.31 7.48 21.84
CA ILE A 136 23.79 6.18 22.34
C ILE A 136 24.89 5.13 22.57
N ASP A 137 25.01 4.73 23.84
CA ASP A 137 25.67 3.49 24.29
C ASP A 137 24.71 2.29 24.09
N THR A 138 24.64 1.77 22.86
CA THR A 138 23.77 0.65 22.45
C THR A 138 24.13 -0.69 23.12
N THR A 139 25.24 -0.73 23.86
CA THR A 139 25.83 -1.95 24.43
C THR A 139 25.13 -2.50 25.68
N LYS A 140 24.12 -1.79 26.24
CA LYS A 140 23.48 -2.14 27.53
C LYS A 140 22.11 -2.81 27.48
N PHE A 141 21.54 -3.08 26.31
CA PHE A 141 20.24 -3.76 26.24
C PHE A 141 20.38 -5.28 26.14
N SER A 142 20.24 -5.99 27.26
CA SER A 142 20.14 -7.45 27.28
C SER A 142 18.67 -7.90 27.37
N LEU A 143 18.24 -8.77 26.46
CA LEU A 143 16.92 -9.41 26.53
C LEU A 143 16.77 -10.17 27.87
N PRO A 144 15.72 -9.89 28.67
CA PRO A 144 15.58 -10.51 29.99
C PRO A 144 15.30 -12.01 29.84
N ASN A 145 15.73 -12.82 30.81
CA ASN A 145 15.49 -14.28 30.80
C ASN A 145 14.01 -14.64 31.06
N LYS A 146 13.21 -13.68 31.56
CA LYS A 146 11.77 -13.80 31.78
C LYS A 146 11.13 -12.43 31.58
N TYR A 147 9.93 -12.39 31.01
CA TYR A 147 9.18 -11.15 30.83
C TYR A 147 8.64 -10.61 32.17
N ALA A 148 8.64 -9.30 32.31
CA ALA A 148 8.33 -8.61 33.58
C ALA A 148 6.84 -8.61 33.95
N SER A 149 5.97 -8.53 32.95
CA SER A 149 4.51 -8.44 33.13
C SER A 149 3.77 -9.07 31.95
N THR A 150 2.51 -9.46 32.17
CA THR A 150 1.59 -9.88 31.10
C THR A 150 1.13 -8.67 30.28
N LEU A 151 0.59 -8.95 29.09
CA LEU A 151 -0.11 -7.96 28.27
C LEU A 151 -1.61 -8.23 28.37
N ASP A 152 -2.35 -7.25 28.87
CA ASP A 152 -3.80 -7.33 29.00
C ASP A 152 -4.43 -6.70 27.75
N TRP A 153 -4.91 -7.56 26.85
CA TRP A 153 -5.42 -7.14 25.54
C TRP A 153 -6.89 -6.75 25.60
N PHE A 154 -7.15 -5.45 25.49
CA PHE A 154 -8.46 -4.89 25.24
C PHE A 154 -8.70 -4.76 23.74
N ALA A 155 -9.96 -4.84 23.31
CA ALA A 155 -10.35 -4.64 21.92
C ALA A 155 -11.67 -3.87 21.85
N VAL A 156 -11.72 -2.85 21.00
CA VAL A 156 -12.96 -2.12 20.71
C VAL A 156 -13.79 -2.86 19.67
N ASP A 157 -15.10 -2.93 19.91
CA ASP A 157 -16.09 -3.41 18.95
C ASP A 157 -16.75 -2.23 18.24
N LEU A 158 -16.42 -2.07 16.97
CA LEU A 158 -16.88 -0.98 16.11
C LEU A 158 -18.01 -1.43 15.17
N GLU A 159 -18.75 -2.49 15.54
CA GLU A 159 -19.89 -3.07 14.82
C GLU A 159 -19.58 -3.49 13.37
N GLY A 160 -18.31 -3.68 13.03
CA GLY A 160 -17.88 -4.00 11.66
C GLY A 160 -18.29 -2.93 10.64
N GLU A 161 -18.34 -1.65 11.02
CA GLU A 161 -18.65 -0.57 10.09
C GLU A 161 -17.54 -0.38 9.03
N HIS A 162 -17.94 0.02 7.83
CA HIS A 162 -17.04 0.25 6.69
C HIS A 162 -16.30 1.61 6.78
N SER A 163 -15.42 1.75 7.77
CA SER A 163 -14.66 2.97 8.05
C SER A 163 -13.72 3.44 6.93
N ALA A 164 -13.33 2.57 6.00
CA ALA A 164 -12.51 2.98 4.85
C ALA A 164 -13.29 3.78 3.80
N MET A 165 -14.62 3.80 3.88
CA MET A 165 -15.49 4.33 2.85
C MET A 165 -16.13 5.67 3.20
N ASP A 166 -16.02 6.13 4.46
CA ASP A 166 -16.68 7.34 4.94
C ASP A 166 -15.89 7.99 6.09
N GLY A 167 -15.60 9.29 5.95
CA GLY A 167 -14.84 10.07 6.93
C GLY A 167 -15.55 10.27 8.27
N GLN A 168 -16.89 10.33 8.27
CA GLN A 168 -17.68 10.48 9.50
C GLN A 168 -17.54 9.25 10.41
N ILE A 169 -17.50 8.06 9.81
CA ILE A 169 -17.31 6.81 10.53
C ILE A 169 -15.97 6.79 11.26
N LEU A 170 -14.90 7.23 10.57
CA LEU A 170 -13.57 7.31 11.18
C LEU A 170 -13.51 8.31 12.35
N GLU A 171 -14.22 9.43 12.25
CA GLU A 171 -14.31 10.42 13.31
C GLU A 171 -15.04 9.84 14.55
N GLU A 172 -16.19 9.20 14.37
CA GLU A 172 -16.92 8.50 15.44
C GLU A 172 -16.08 7.37 16.08
N HIS A 173 -15.37 6.58 15.27
CA HIS A 173 -14.44 5.55 15.76
C HIS A 173 -13.32 6.16 16.59
N THR A 174 -12.82 7.33 16.19
CA THR A 174 -11.79 8.07 16.92
C THR A 174 -12.29 8.52 18.30
N GLU A 175 -13.49 9.09 18.36
CA GLU A 175 -14.10 9.51 19.62
C GLU A 175 -14.31 8.33 20.57
N PHE A 176 -14.79 7.20 20.06
CA PHE A 176 -14.99 6.00 20.87
C PHE A 176 -13.66 5.40 21.37
N VAL A 177 -12.60 5.40 20.56
CA VAL A 177 -11.27 4.93 20.99
C VAL A 177 -10.71 5.83 22.10
N VAL A 178 -10.90 7.15 22.03
CA VAL A 178 -10.52 8.07 23.12
C VAL A 178 -11.25 7.71 24.41
N TYR A 179 -12.56 7.47 24.33
CA TYR A 179 -13.37 7.00 25.45
C TYR A 179 -12.86 5.65 26.00
N ALA A 180 -12.56 4.68 25.14
CA ALA A 180 -12.05 3.38 25.52
C ALA A 180 -10.71 3.47 26.28
N ILE A 181 -9.79 4.33 25.82
CA ILE A 181 -8.51 4.58 26.51
C ILE A 181 -8.75 5.07 27.94
N HIS A 182 -9.66 6.02 28.12
CA HIS A 182 -10.00 6.53 29.46
C HIS A 182 -10.61 5.43 30.32
N ARG A 183 -11.57 4.68 29.76
CA ARG A 183 -12.26 3.62 30.48
C ARG A 183 -11.32 2.52 30.96
N ILE A 184 -10.34 2.14 30.14
CA ILE A 184 -9.30 1.15 30.51
C ILE A 184 -8.50 1.65 31.71
N LEU A 185 -7.97 2.87 31.65
CA LEU A 185 -7.19 3.43 32.77
C LEU A 185 -8.02 3.52 34.05
N ASP A 186 -9.30 3.89 33.94
CA ASP A 186 -10.22 3.92 35.07
C ASP A 186 -10.51 2.51 35.62
N GLN A 187 -10.59 1.49 34.75
CA GLN A 187 -10.79 0.08 35.15
C GLN A 187 -9.60 -0.46 35.98
N TYR A 188 -8.36 -0.08 35.65
CA TYR A 188 -7.19 -0.46 36.46
C TYR A 188 -7.22 0.19 37.84
N LYS A 189 -7.66 1.45 37.92
CA LYS A 189 -7.85 2.14 39.20
C LYS A 189 -8.91 1.44 40.05
N GLU A 190 -10.06 1.14 39.47
CA GLU A 190 -11.15 0.40 40.13
C GLU A 190 -10.71 -0.99 40.62
N SER A 191 -9.95 -1.72 39.80
CA SER A 191 -9.35 -3.01 40.17
C SER A 191 -8.42 -2.88 41.37
N SER A 192 -7.52 -1.89 41.35
CA SER A 192 -6.59 -1.64 42.46
C SER A 192 -7.32 -1.28 43.75
N ASP A 193 -8.33 -0.41 43.67
CA ASP A 193 -9.14 0.00 44.82
C ASP A 193 -9.92 -1.20 45.41
N ALA A 194 -10.46 -2.07 44.56
CA ALA A 194 -11.15 -3.29 44.99
C ALA A 194 -10.20 -4.26 45.71
N ARG A 195 -9.01 -4.51 45.14
CA ARG A 195 -7.99 -5.37 45.79
C ARG A 195 -7.49 -4.81 47.12
N THR A 196 -7.35 -3.48 47.19
CA THR A 196 -6.94 -2.79 48.43
C THR A 196 -8.00 -2.95 49.52
N LYS A 197 -9.29 -2.84 49.17
CA LYS A 197 -10.41 -3.11 50.10
C LYS A 197 -10.45 -4.56 50.58
N GLU A 198 -10.02 -5.50 49.74
CA GLU A 198 -9.94 -6.94 50.05
C GLU A 198 -8.64 -7.33 50.80
N GLY A 199 -7.81 -6.34 51.21
CA GLY A 199 -6.64 -6.56 52.06
C GLY A 199 -5.31 -6.83 51.33
N ALA A 200 -5.24 -6.61 50.01
CA ALA A 200 -3.99 -6.74 49.26
C ALA A 200 -3.00 -5.60 49.58
N ALA A 201 -1.69 -5.90 49.57
CA ALA A 201 -0.64 -4.91 49.78
C ALA A 201 -0.68 -3.79 48.73
N VAL A 202 -0.47 -2.54 49.17
CA VAL A 202 -0.67 -1.27 48.44
C VAL A 202 0.27 -1.07 47.23
N SER A 203 1.28 -1.93 47.02
CA SER A 203 2.40 -1.65 46.10
C SER A 203 2.22 -2.15 44.65
N VAL A 204 1.15 -1.77 43.95
CA VAL A 204 1.07 -1.97 42.49
C VAL A 204 1.04 -0.62 41.77
N ASN A 205 2.08 -0.36 40.96
CA ASN A 205 2.13 0.83 40.10
C ASN A 205 1.01 0.76 39.06
N LEU A 206 0.07 1.70 39.13
CA LEU A 206 -1.01 1.82 38.14
C LEU A 206 -0.45 2.21 36.76
N PRO A 207 -0.97 1.62 35.67
CA PRO A 207 -0.59 2.03 34.33
C PRO A 207 -1.02 3.47 34.07
N LYS A 208 -0.11 4.26 33.50
CA LYS A 208 -0.36 5.67 33.13
C LYS A 208 -0.78 5.83 31.67
N SER A 209 -0.41 4.86 30.83
CA SER A 209 -0.61 4.87 29.39
C SER A 209 -1.11 3.54 28.88
N VAL A 210 -1.82 3.56 27.76
CA VAL A 210 -2.27 2.37 27.01
C VAL A 210 -1.47 2.26 25.72
N VAL A 211 -0.95 1.08 25.42
CA VAL A 211 -0.30 0.81 24.12
C VAL A 211 -1.39 0.59 23.07
N LEU A 212 -1.34 1.30 21.95
CA LEU A 212 -2.33 1.15 20.88
C LEU A 212 -1.81 0.22 19.80
N VAL A 213 -2.62 -0.76 19.41
CA VAL A 213 -2.35 -1.65 18.27
C VAL A 213 -3.50 -1.55 17.29
N GLY A 214 -3.28 -0.97 16.12
CA GLY A 214 -4.34 -0.77 15.14
C GLY A 214 -4.08 -1.52 13.83
N HIS A 215 -5.12 -2.11 13.25
CA HIS A 215 -5.05 -2.75 11.95
C HIS A 215 -5.80 -1.94 10.89
N SER A 216 -5.23 -1.80 9.69
CA SER A 216 -5.89 -1.11 8.58
C SER A 216 -6.36 0.29 9.01
N MET A 217 -7.63 0.64 8.78
CA MET A 217 -8.22 1.88 9.26
C MET A 217 -8.14 2.07 10.79
N GLY A 218 -8.10 0.99 11.58
CA GLY A 218 -7.95 1.06 13.04
C GLY A 218 -6.61 1.65 13.48
N GLY A 219 -5.54 1.47 12.71
CA GLY A 219 -4.25 2.13 12.96
C GLY A 219 -4.30 3.63 12.68
N PHE A 220 -5.05 4.05 11.65
CA PHE A 220 -5.30 5.45 11.38
C PHE A 220 -6.15 6.08 12.50
N VAL A 221 -7.18 5.38 12.98
CA VAL A 221 -8.00 5.77 14.13
C VAL A 221 -7.15 5.90 15.40
N ALA A 222 -6.23 4.97 15.68
CA ALA A 222 -5.32 5.06 16.82
C ALA A 222 -4.45 6.34 16.77
N ARG A 223 -3.95 6.70 15.58
CA ARG A 223 -3.22 7.96 15.39
C ARG A 223 -4.12 9.19 15.53
N ALA A 224 -5.34 9.15 15.00
CA ALA A 224 -6.30 10.23 15.14
C ALA A 224 -6.68 10.47 16.60
N ALA A 225 -6.84 9.39 17.39
CA ALA A 225 -7.17 9.46 18.82
C ALA A 225 -6.05 10.15 19.63
N THR A 226 -4.79 9.94 19.25
CA THR A 226 -3.61 10.51 19.93
C THR A 226 -3.53 12.04 19.83
N VAL A 227 -4.08 12.63 18.77
CA VAL A 227 -4.15 14.09 18.57
C VAL A 227 -5.56 14.66 18.83
N ASN A 228 -6.44 13.87 19.45
CA ASN A 228 -7.77 14.31 19.82
C ASN A 228 -7.70 15.23 21.06
N PRO A 229 -8.37 16.40 21.04
CA PRO A 229 -8.31 17.36 22.16
C PRO A 229 -8.87 16.82 23.49
N ASN A 230 -9.73 15.80 23.45
CA ASN A 230 -10.33 15.20 24.65
C ASN A 230 -9.46 14.10 25.27
N LEU A 231 -8.33 13.71 24.65
CA LEU A 231 -7.47 12.67 25.19
C LEU A 231 -6.72 13.16 26.45
N ARG A 232 -6.63 12.31 27.48
CA ARG A 232 -5.84 12.60 28.69
C ARG A 232 -4.36 12.70 28.30
N LYS A 233 -3.63 13.69 28.82
CA LYS A 233 -2.20 13.89 28.48
C LYS A 233 -1.38 12.65 28.84
N SER A 234 -0.47 12.26 27.94
CA SER A 234 0.43 11.10 28.11
C SER A 234 -0.28 9.77 28.36
N SER A 235 -1.56 9.64 27.98
CA SER A 235 -2.27 8.36 28.07
C SER A 235 -1.91 7.38 26.94
N VAL A 236 -1.16 7.83 25.93
CA VAL A 236 -0.67 7.02 24.80
C VAL A 236 0.77 7.43 24.52
N GLU A 237 1.69 6.48 24.60
CA GLU A 237 3.12 6.71 24.33
C GLU A 237 3.68 5.79 23.24
N THR A 238 2.95 4.75 22.86
CA THR A 238 3.38 3.75 21.87
C THR A 238 2.21 3.31 21.02
N ILE A 239 2.41 3.37 19.70
CA ILE A 239 1.44 2.95 18.69
C ILE A 239 2.13 1.96 17.76
N LEU A 240 1.55 0.78 17.60
CA LEU A 240 1.94 -0.19 16.60
C LEU A 240 0.80 -0.30 15.58
N THR A 241 1.10 -0.17 14.30
CA THR A 241 0.08 -0.26 13.24
C THR A 241 0.40 -1.39 12.27
N LEU A 242 -0.62 -2.15 11.89
CA LEU A 242 -0.52 -3.29 10.97
C LEU A 242 -1.27 -2.94 9.68
N SER A 243 -0.61 -2.98 8.52
CA SER A 243 -1.19 -2.69 7.19
C SER A 243 -2.04 -1.41 7.15
N THR A 244 -1.57 -0.33 7.77
CA THR A 244 -2.37 0.88 8.01
C THR A 244 -2.09 1.97 6.99
N PRO A 245 -3.09 2.49 6.25
CA PRO A 245 -2.91 3.62 5.34
C PRO A 245 -2.72 4.91 6.13
N HIS A 246 -1.47 5.38 6.27
CA HIS A 246 -1.11 6.61 6.97
C HIS A 246 -1.13 7.85 6.06
N GLN A 247 -0.72 7.72 4.81
CA GLN A 247 -0.53 8.86 3.89
C GLN A 247 -1.86 9.40 3.35
N SER A 248 -2.73 8.52 2.90
CA SER A 248 -4.03 8.86 2.31
C SER A 248 -4.96 7.64 2.34
N PRO A 249 -6.28 7.84 2.21
CA PRO A 249 -7.22 6.73 2.10
C PRO A 249 -6.88 5.85 0.88
N PRO A 250 -7.02 4.52 0.95
CA PRO A 250 -6.84 3.62 -0.19
C PRO A 250 -7.70 4.01 -1.39
N VAL A 251 -8.91 4.49 -1.13
CA VAL A 251 -9.88 4.93 -2.13
C VAL A 251 -10.32 6.36 -1.80
N ALA A 252 -9.53 7.34 -2.23
CA ALA A 252 -9.74 8.77 -1.96
C ALA A 252 -10.83 9.38 -2.88
N LEU A 253 -12.04 8.83 -2.86
CA LEU A 253 -13.17 9.28 -3.69
C LEU A 253 -14.07 10.32 -2.99
N GLN A 254 -14.20 10.25 -1.68
CA GLN A 254 -15.07 11.14 -0.90
C GLN A 254 -14.30 12.36 -0.34
N PRO A 255 -14.84 13.59 -0.44
CA PRO A 255 -14.18 14.79 0.06
C PRO A 255 -13.93 14.81 1.58
N SER A 256 -14.92 14.46 2.40
CA SER A 256 -14.79 14.38 3.86
C SER A 256 -13.66 13.44 4.31
N LEU A 257 -13.57 12.26 3.70
CA LEU A 257 -12.54 11.27 3.99
C LEU A 257 -11.13 11.81 3.67
N GLY A 258 -10.96 12.45 2.51
CA GLY A 258 -9.70 13.11 2.14
C GLY A 258 -9.32 14.28 3.05
N TYR A 259 -10.31 15.06 3.48
CA TYR A 259 -10.13 16.17 4.42
C TYR A 259 -9.69 15.67 5.80
N TYR A 260 -10.35 14.63 6.34
CA TYR A 260 -10.03 14.07 7.66
C TYR A 260 -8.58 13.56 7.71
N TYR A 261 -8.14 12.81 6.69
CA TYR A 261 -6.74 12.39 6.55
C TYR A 261 -5.75 13.56 6.53
N THR A 262 -6.05 14.58 5.73
CA THR A 262 -5.19 15.77 5.61
C THR A 262 -5.09 16.51 6.94
N SER A 263 -6.21 16.66 7.65
CA SER A 263 -6.30 17.31 8.97
C SER A 263 -5.49 16.57 10.03
N ILE A 264 -5.64 15.25 10.14
CA ILE A 264 -4.88 14.43 11.11
C ILE A 264 -3.39 14.46 10.78
N ASN A 265 -3.00 14.27 9.51
CA ASN A 265 -1.58 14.30 9.13
C ASN A 265 -0.95 15.67 9.40
N GLN A 266 -1.70 16.77 9.22
CA GLN A 266 -1.24 18.12 9.56
C GLN A 266 -1.03 18.29 11.06
N LYS A 267 -1.99 17.86 11.90
CA LYS A 267 -1.85 17.90 13.37
C LYS A 267 -0.65 17.10 13.87
N TRP A 268 -0.37 15.95 13.25
CA TRP A 268 0.81 15.15 13.57
C TRP A 268 2.12 15.90 13.21
N LYS A 269 2.21 16.51 12.02
CA LYS A 269 3.36 17.33 11.62
C LYS A 269 3.60 18.50 12.58
N GLU A 270 2.55 19.21 12.94
CA GLU A 270 2.60 20.34 13.88
C GLU A 270 2.96 19.88 15.30
N GLY A 271 2.54 18.68 15.70
CA GLY A 271 2.82 18.11 17.03
C GLY A 271 4.30 17.83 17.32
N TYR A 272 5.17 17.88 16.30
CA TYR A 272 6.63 17.77 16.44
C TYR A 272 7.36 19.12 16.29
N GLN A 273 6.68 20.19 15.88
CA GLN A 273 7.29 21.52 15.71
C GLN A 273 7.33 22.28 17.05
N ILE A 274 8.42 23.01 17.30
CA ILE A 274 8.54 23.94 18.42
C ILE A 274 7.90 25.27 17.97
N GLN A 275 6.84 25.73 18.65
CA GLN A 275 6.15 26.96 18.28
C GLN A 275 7.00 28.22 18.53
N GLY A 276 7.61 28.76 17.48
CA GLY A 276 7.92 30.19 17.26
C GLY A 276 9.08 30.85 18.06
N PRO A 277 9.67 31.93 17.53
CA PRO A 277 10.82 32.64 18.12
C PRO A 277 10.49 33.52 19.34
N HIS A 278 9.26 33.46 19.87
CA HIS A 278 8.83 34.19 21.08
C HIS A 278 8.53 33.26 22.26
N ALA A 279 8.72 31.95 22.13
CA ALA A 279 8.62 30.98 23.22
C ALA A 279 9.94 30.82 24.00
N GLN A 280 10.60 31.94 24.34
CA GLN A 280 11.82 31.96 25.17
C GLN A 280 11.56 31.83 26.68
N SER A 281 10.35 31.46 27.10
CA SER A 281 10.04 31.21 28.51
C SER A 281 9.58 29.77 28.74
N TYR A 282 10.46 28.96 29.31
CA TYR A 282 10.20 27.68 29.99
C TYR A 282 9.48 26.54 29.21
N ALA A 283 10.29 25.64 28.66
CA ALA A 283 10.16 24.18 28.80
C ALA A 283 8.85 23.45 28.42
N SER A 284 8.10 23.87 27.40
CA SER A 284 7.07 23.01 26.80
C SER A 284 7.65 22.16 25.66
N GLN A 285 7.97 20.89 25.94
CA GLN A 285 8.29 19.92 24.90
C GLN A 285 7.13 19.80 23.89
N PRO A 286 7.39 19.52 22.60
CA PRO A 286 6.34 19.28 21.61
C PRO A 286 5.33 18.21 22.08
N MET A 287 4.05 18.37 21.72
CA MET A 287 2.97 17.52 22.24
C MET A 287 3.20 16.02 22.00
N LEU A 288 3.84 15.67 20.89
CA LEU A 288 4.10 14.28 20.48
C LEU A 288 5.55 13.83 20.73
N SER A 289 6.36 14.61 21.48
CA SER A 289 7.79 14.32 21.73
C SER A 289 8.06 12.96 22.37
N HIS A 290 7.08 12.42 23.09
CA HIS A 290 7.16 11.18 23.84
C HIS A 290 6.48 10.00 23.11
N VAL A 291 5.82 10.21 21.98
CA VAL A 291 5.08 9.15 21.28
C VAL A 291 5.98 8.43 20.28
N VAL A 292 5.96 7.09 20.29
CA VAL A 292 6.61 6.25 19.28
C VAL A 292 5.56 5.58 18.39
N VAL A 293 5.76 5.61 17.07
CA VAL A 293 4.87 4.95 16.10
C VAL A 293 5.65 3.98 15.22
N ILE A 294 5.27 2.71 15.24
CA ILE A 294 5.87 1.66 14.40
C ILE A 294 4.83 1.17 13.41
N SER A 295 5.16 1.22 12.11
CA SER A 295 4.30 0.75 11.03
C SER A 295 4.83 -0.56 10.45
N ILE A 296 4.04 -1.63 10.52
CA ILE A 296 4.35 -2.92 9.92
C ILE A 296 3.49 -3.10 8.67
N SER A 297 4.16 -3.32 7.54
CA SER A 297 3.51 -3.56 6.25
C SER A 297 3.33 -5.03 5.92
N GLY A 298 2.20 -5.40 5.31
CA GLY A 298 2.00 -6.73 4.73
C GLY A 298 2.78 -6.98 3.43
N GLY A 299 3.35 -5.92 2.83
CA GLY A 299 4.13 -5.97 1.61
C GLY A 299 3.31 -6.24 0.33
N ILE A 300 3.93 -6.88 -0.64
CA ILE A 300 3.42 -7.04 -2.02
C ILE A 300 2.03 -7.70 -2.14
N ASN A 301 1.67 -8.62 -1.25
CA ASN A 301 0.40 -9.35 -1.28
C ASN A 301 -0.77 -8.57 -0.64
N ASP A 302 -0.50 -7.43 0.01
CA ASP A 302 -1.56 -6.54 0.47
C ASP A 302 -2.07 -5.69 -0.71
N TYR A 303 -3.17 -6.11 -1.33
CA TYR A 303 -3.80 -5.37 -2.43
C TYR A 303 -4.73 -4.26 -1.96
N GLN A 304 -5.14 -4.25 -0.68
CA GLN A 304 -6.05 -3.24 -0.16
C GLN A 304 -5.29 -1.99 0.25
N VAL A 305 -4.14 -2.17 0.90
CA VAL A 305 -3.28 -1.10 1.38
C VAL A 305 -1.86 -1.37 0.92
N ARG A 306 -1.35 -0.55 0.00
CA ARG A 306 0.02 -0.69 -0.53
C ARG A 306 1.03 -0.07 0.43
N SER A 307 2.25 -0.59 0.46
CA SER A 307 3.36 -0.08 1.30
C SER A 307 3.52 1.46 1.24
N LYS A 308 3.34 2.08 0.06
CA LYS A 308 3.44 3.54 -0.07
C LYS A 308 2.38 4.32 0.72
N LEU A 309 1.20 3.74 0.97
CA LEU A 309 0.19 4.34 1.84
C LEU A 309 0.55 4.15 3.32
N GLU A 310 1.31 3.11 3.65
CA GLU A 310 1.65 2.70 5.03
C GLU A 310 2.93 3.34 5.59
N THR A 311 3.63 4.11 4.76
CA THR A 311 4.78 4.88 5.21
C THR A 311 4.38 6.02 6.15
N LEU A 312 5.25 6.27 7.13
CA LEU A 312 5.15 7.40 8.06
C LEU A 312 5.93 8.63 7.55
N ASP A 313 6.57 8.54 6.38
CA ASP A 313 7.41 9.60 5.82
C ASP A 313 6.68 10.94 5.76
N GLY A 314 7.36 11.99 6.23
CA GLY A 314 6.82 13.34 6.28
C GLY A 314 5.68 13.53 7.29
N ILE A 315 5.29 12.49 8.05
CA ILE A 315 4.27 12.59 9.10
C ILE A 315 4.88 12.38 10.48
N VAL A 316 5.71 11.34 10.65
CA VAL A 316 6.46 11.04 11.88
C VAL A 316 7.95 11.12 11.56
N PRO A 317 8.77 11.85 12.34
CA PRO A 317 10.21 11.88 12.14
C PRO A 317 10.85 10.52 12.48
N PRO A 318 11.96 10.13 11.83
CA PRO A 318 12.61 8.82 12.04
C PRO A 318 13.03 8.59 13.50
N THR A 319 13.29 9.66 14.26
CA THR A 319 13.59 9.60 15.71
C THR A 319 12.41 9.22 16.61
N HIS A 320 11.20 9.16 16.06
CA HIS A 320 9.96 8.84 16.77
C HIS A 320 9.20 7.66 16.14
N GLY A 321 9.74 7.02 15.11
CA GLY A 321 9.06 5.92 14.45
C GLY A 321 9.67 5.51 13.13
N PHE A 322 9.36 4.29 12.69
CA PHE A 322 9.77 3.78 11.39
C PHE A 322 8.71 2.84 10.81
N MET A 323 8.86 2.56 9.51
CA MET A 323 8.09 1.54 8.80
C MET A 323 8.99 0.35 8.49
N ILE A 324 8.48 -0.87 8.67
CA ILE A 324 9.15 -2.11 8.27
C ILE A 324 8.19 -3.02 7.51
N SER A 325 8.67 -3.62 6.41
CA SER A 325 7.91 -4.62 5.67
C SER A 325 7.98 -5.98 6.37
N SER A 326 6.89 -6.73 6.41
CA SER A 326 6.87 -8.11 6.90
C SER A 326 7.83 -9.04 6.14
N THR A 327 8.23 -8.67 4.92
CA THR A 327 9.26 -9.37 4.13
C THR A 327 10.68 -9.11 4.63
N GLU A 328 10.91 -8.01 5.35
CA GLU A 328 12.20 -7.62 5.93
C GLU A 328 12.28 -7.97 7.42
N MET A 329 11.12 -8.15 8.06
CA MET A 329 10.99 -8.49 9.46
C MET A 329 11.70 -9.81 9.79
N ARG A 330 12.52 -9.74 10.82
CA ARG A 330 13.17 -10.87 11.45
C ARG A 330 12.14 -11.96 11.81
N ASN A 331 12.44 -13.22 11.52
CA ASN A 331 11.60 -14.38 11.80
C ASN A 331 10.28 -14.45 10.99
N VAL A 332 10.02 -13.47 10.11
CA VAL A 332 8.78 -13.41 9.31
C VAL A 332 9.06 -13.64 7.83
N TRP A 333 9.84 -12.78 7.17
CA TRP A 333 10.26 -12.88 5.76
C TRP A 333 9.17 -13.27 4.75
N LEU A 334 7.92 -12.89 5.01
CA LEU A 334 6.78 -13.29 4.20
C LEU A 334 5.95 -12.07 3.87
N SER A 335 5.50 -11.97 2.63
CA SER A 335 4.43 -11.05 2.29
C SER A 335 3.08 -11.70 2.54
N MET A 336 2.15 -10.90 3.02
CA MET A 336 0.88 -11.36 3.56
C MET A 336 -0.25 -10.54 2.98
N GLU A 337 -1.38 -11.19 2.74
CA GLU A 337 -2.63 -10.51 2.41
C GLU A 337 -3.06 -9.58 3.55
N HIS A 338 -3.91 -8.60 3.22
CA HIS A 338 -4.34 -7.54 4.14
C HIS A 338 -4.86 -8.03 5.50
N GLN A 339 -5.60 -9.14 5.51
CA GLN A 339 -6.13 -9.74 6.75
C GLN A 339 -5.17 -10.77 7.35
N ALA A 340 -4.27 -11.35 6.54
CA ALA A 340 -3.34 -12.38 7.00
C ALA A 340 -2.34 -11.85 8.03
N ILE A 341 -2.01 -10.56 7.97
CA ILE A 341 -1.18 -9.88 8.97
C ILE A 341 -1.68 -10.05 10.41
N LEU A 342 -2.97 -10.30 10.62
CA LEU A 342 -3.55 -10.44 11.96
C LEU A 342 -3.39 -11.84 12.57
N TRP A 343 -3.26 -12.88 11.75
CA TRP A 343 -3.25 -14.27 12.22
C TRP A 343 -2.01 -15.05 11.81
N CYS A 344 -1.15 -14.41 11.01
CA CYS A 344 0.04 -15.05 10.51
C CYS A 344 1.01 -15.37 11.64
N ASN A 345 1.21 -16.66 11.97
CA ASN A 345 1.87 -17.08 13.20
C ASN A 345 3.28 -16.50 13.33
N GLN A 346 4.07 -16.54 12.26
CA GLN A 346 5.42 -15.97 12.24
C GLN A 346 5.44 -14.49 12.66
N LEU A 347 4.51 -13.69 12.13
CA LEU A 347 4.42 -12.27 12.46
C LEU A 347 3.90 -12.06 13.88
N VAL A 348 2.79 -12.70 14.25
CA VAL A 348 2.16 -12.46 15.55
C VAL A 348 3.07 -12.87 16.70
N VAL A 349 3.82 -13.97 16.56
CA VAL A 349 4.84 -14.39 17.54
C VAL A 349 5.92 -13.32 17.69
N GLN A 350 6.46 -12.81 16.57
CA GLN A 350 7.51 -11.79 16.61
C GLN A 350 7.02 -10.49 17.25
N VAL A 351 5.81 -10.04 16.91
CA VAL A 351 5.20 -8.84 17.49
C VAL A 351 4.92 -9.04 18.99
N SER A 352 4.39 -10.19 19.40
CA SER A 352 4.11 -10.52 20.81
C SER A 352 5.36 -10.43 21.67
N HIS A 353 6.47 -11.05 21.25
CA HIS A 353 7.75 -10.96 21.95
C HIS A 353 8.31 -9.53 21.98
N THR A 354 8.10 -8.76 20.91
CA THR A 354 8.52 -7.35 20.85
C THR A 354 7.76 -6.51 21.88
N LEU A 355 6.43 -6.63 21.95
CA LEU A 355 5.61 -5.87 22.89
C LEU A 355 5.92 -6.23 24.36
N LEU A 356 6.15 -7.50 24.65
CA LEU A 356 6.58 -7.94 25.99
C LEU A 356 7.95 -7.37 26.38
N SER A 357 8.83 -7.14 25.41
CA SER A 357 10.18 -6.58 25.62
C SER A 357 10.17 -5.06 25.86
N LEU A 358 9.04 -4.38 25.66
CA LEU A 358 8.88 -2.96 25.97
C LEU A 358 8.65 -2.70 27.47
N VAL A 359 8.35 -3.75 28.25
CA VAL A 359 8.01 -3.63 29.66
C VAL A 359 9.26 -3.54 30.50
N ASP A 360 9.35 -2.46 31.28
CA ASP A 360 10.41 -2.22 32.24
C ASP A 360 10.29 -3.21 33.42
N PRO A 361 11.33 -4.03 33.71
CA PRO A 361 11.36 -4.97 34.83
C PRO A 361 11.12 -4.32 36.20
N ASP A 362 11.57 -3.08 36.39
CA ASP A 362 11.53 -2.40 37.68
C ASP A 362 10.15 -1.81 37.95
N THR A 363 9.55 -1.18 36.94
CA THR A 363 8.27 -0.47 37.10
C THR A 363 7.05 -1.31 36.73
N ARG A 364 7.25 -2.43 36.03
CA ARG A 364 6.22 -3.28 35.40
C ARG A 364 5.30 -2.54 34.42
N ASN A 365 5.73 -1.37 33.95
CA ASN A 365 5.08 -0.57 32.93
C ASN A 365 5.97 -0.49 31.68
N PRO A 366 5.45 -0.07 30.52
CA PRO A 366 6.29 0.23 29.37
C PRO A 366 7.42 1.22 29.74
N PHE A 367 8.62 1.06 29.16
CA PHE A 367 9.69 2.04 29.33
C PHE A 367 9.18 3.43 29.00
N THR A 368 9.43 4.43 29.86
CA THR A 368 9.03 5.83 29.65
C THR A 368 9.91 6.56 28.63
N ASP A 369 11.17 6.11 28.50
CA ASP A 369 12.15 6.68 27.58
C ASP A 369 11.84 6.30 26.13
N ARG A 370 11.65 7.31 25.28
CA ARG A 370 11.34 7.15 23.85
C ARG A 370 12.44 6.38 23.10
N GLN A 371 13.72 6.70 23.35
CA GLN A 371 14.83 6.08 22.64
C GLN A 371 14.98 4.60 23.01
N LYS A 372 14.76 4.25 24.29
CA LYS A 372 14.73 2.84 24.72
C LYS A 372 13.63 2.07 24.00
N ARG A 373 12.41 2.61 23.91
CA ARG A 373 11.31 1.97 23.18
C ARG A 373 11.64 1.77 21.70
N LEU A 374 12.19 2.80 21.04
CA LEU A 374 12.59 2.70 19.64
C LEU A 374 13.69 1.66 19.43
N ALA A 375 14.69 1.61 20.32
CA ALA A 375 15.76 0.61 20.29
C ALA A 375 15.23 -0.82 20.43
N VAL A 376 14.23 -1.06 21.29
CA VAL A 376 13.57 -2.37 21.41
C VAL A 376 12.94 -2.77 20.08
N PHE A 377 12.16 -1.88 19.46
CA PHE A 377 11.53 -2.16 18.17
C PHE A 377 12.56 -2.43 17.07
N THR A 378 13.59 -1.61 16.96
CA THR A 378 14.63 -1.79 15.93
C THR A 378 15.33 -3.14 16.09
N LYS A 379 15.78 -3.45 17.31
CA LYS A 379 16.52 -4.68 17.62
C LYS A 379 15.67 -5.95 17.46
N MET A 380 14.38 -5.86 17.77
CA MET A 380 13.46 -7.00 17.67
C MET A 380 12.91 -7.20 16.26
N LEU A 381 12.65 -6.14 15.49
CA LEU A 381 11.96 -6.27 14.20
C LEU A 381 12.92 -6.34 13.00
N TYR A 382 14.03 -5.61 12.98
CA TYR A 382 14.95 -5.65 11.84
C TYR A 382 15.78 -6.93 11.80
N SER A 383 15.95 -7.45 10.58
CA SER A 383 17.02 -8.40 10.31
C SER A 383 18.32 -7.62 10.05
N GLY A 384 19.41 -7.93 10.75
CA GLY A 384 20.73 -7.31 10.52
C GLY A 384 21.31 -7.53 9.10
N LEU A 385 20.56 -8.20 8.23
CA LEU A 385 20.84 -8.45 6.82
C LEU A 385 20.91 -7.15 6.00
N ARG A 386 20.01 -6.18 6.26
CA ARG A 386 19.98 -4.91 5.52
C ARG A 386 21.28 -4.11 5.69
N GLN A 387 21.75 -3.98 6.93
CA GLN A 387 22.99 -3.25 7.26
C GLN A 387 24.27 -3.98 6.88
N ARG A 388 24.22 -5.24 6.43
CA ARG A 388 25.45 -6.02 6.13
C ARG A 388 25.58 -6.43 4.67
N VAL A 389 24.45 -6.59 3.98
CA VAL A 389 24.41 -6.93 2.54
C VAL A 389 24.28 -5.67 1.67
N LEU A 390 23.63 -4.60 2.17
CA LEU A 390 23.28 -3.43 1.35
C LEU A 390 24.22 -2.22 1.54
N THR A 391 24.94 -2.12 2.65
CA THR A 391 25.97 -1.08 2.89
C THR A 391 27.30 -1.53 2.28
N THR A 392 27.46 -1.29 0.98
CA THR A 392 28.71 -1.53 0.26
C THR A 392 29.80 -0.47 0.55
N GLY A 393 29.88 0.06 1.79
CA GLY A 393 30.93 1.02 2.16
C GLY A 393 30.58 1.97 3.31
N GLY A 394 30.21 1.44 4.49
CA GLY A 394 29.97 2.24 5.68
C GLY A 394 30.73 1.70 6.89
N ASP A 395 31.62 2.53 7.42
CA ASP A 395 32.44 2.35 8.60
C ASP A 395 31.57 2.26 9.87
N GLU A 396 31.41 1.07 10.45
CA GLU A 396 30.89 0.92 11.81
C GLU A 396 31.72 -0.15 12.54
N SER A 397 32.43 0.27 13.58
CA SER A 397 33.11 -0.58 14.56
C SER A 397 32.08 -1.41 15.33
N TYR A 398 31.65 -2.54 14.77
CA TYR A 398 30.76 -3.48 15.44
C TYR A 398 31.47 -4.15 16.62
N SER A 399 30.88 -4.10 17.82
CA SER A 399 31.35 -4.93 18.94
C SER A 399 31.14 -6.40 18.56
N HIS A 400 32.22 -7.12 18.30
CA HIS A 400 32.17 -8.54 17.95
C HIS A 400 31.65 -9.35 19.15
N GLY A 401 30.38 -9.76 19.11
CA GLY A 401 29.88 -10.79 20.02
C GLY A 401 30.64 -12.09 19.75
N SER A 402 31.34 -12.64 20.75
CA SER A 402 32.02 -13.94 20.62
C SER A 402 31.00 -15.06 20.52
N CYS A 403 31.24 -16.07 19.68
CA CYS A 403 30.44 -17.29 19.73
C CYS A 403 30.57 -17.97 21.11
N PRO A 404 29.57 -18.77 21.55
CA PRO A 404 29.64 -19.47 22.82
C PRO A 404 30.89 -20.36 22.93
N LYS A 405 31.56 -20.35 24.08
CA LYS A 405 32.76 -21.17 24.34
C LYS A 405 32.44 -22.64 24.66
N ASN A 406 31.16 -22.97 24.86
CA ASN A 406 30.70 -24.27 25.39
C ASN A 406 30.81 -25.44 24.40
N ILE A 407 31.19 -25.18 23.14
CA ILE A 407 31.46 -26.22 22.15
C ILE A 407 32.98 -26.36 22.06
N GLN A 408 33.52 -27.54 22.32
CA GLN A 408 34.95 -27.81 22.21
C GLN A 408 35.29 -27.98 20.73
N TRP A 409 35.81 -26.91 20.11
CA TRP A 409 36.39 -26.95 18.78
C TRP A 409 37.84 -27.36 18.92
N ASP A 410 38.21 -28.52 18.39
CA ASP A 410 39.59 -28.99 18.44
C ASP A 410 40.49 -28.04 17.64
N MET A 411 41.26 -27.23 18.35
CA MET A 411 42.17 -26.25 17.75
C MET A 411 43.48 -26.89 17.29
N ASP A 412 43.81 -28.08 17.83
CA ASP A 412 45.17 -28.64 17.86
C ASP A 412 45.39 -29.84 16.92
N SER A 413 44.38 -30.33 16.19
CA SER A 413 44.55 -31.38 15.17
C SER A 413 45.06 -30.83 13.82
N LEU A 414 46.30 -30.31 13.83
CA LEU A 414 47.03 -29.79 12.66
C LEU A 414 47.24 -30.79 11.50
N GLU A 415 46.98 -32.09 11.72
CA GLU A 415 47.25 -33.14 10.72
C GLU A 415 46.18 -33.26 9.60
N LYS A 416 45.13 -32.43 9.58
CA LYS A 416 44.03 -32.55 8.58
C LYS A 416 43.53 -31.22 7.99
N ASP A 417 44.33 -30.18 7.99
CA ASP A 417 43.98 -28.89 7.39
C ASP A 417 44.09 -28.92 5.85
N LEU A 418 43.08 -28.37 5.16
CA LEU A 418 43.03 -28.25 3.70
C LEU A 418 43.39 -26.83 3.27
N TYR A 419 44.54 -26.67 2.60
CA TYR A 419 44.93 -25.40 2.01
C TYR A 419 44.30 -25.25 0.62
N ILE A 420 43.39 -24.29 0.49
CA ILE A 420 42.65 -24.04 -0.74
C ILE A 420 43.47 -23.11 -1.63
N GLN A 421 43.70 -23.55 -2.88
CA GLN A 421 44.48 -22.79 -3.86
C GLN A 421 43.61 -22.08 -4.91
N THR A 422 42.31 -22.37 -4.94
CA THR A 422 41.34 -21.78 -5.86
C THR A 422 40.55 -20.66 -5.18
N SER A 423 40.02 -19.71 -5.97
CA SER A 423 39.19 -18.63 -5.42
C SER A 423 37.85 -19.11 -4.87
N THR A 424 37.38 -20.28 -5.33
CA THR A 424 36.14 -20.92 -4.85
C THR A 424 36.50 -22.06 -3.89
N VAL A 425 35.77 -22.17 -2.78
CA VAL A 425 35.92 -23.21 -1.76
C VAL A 425 34.59 -23.89 -1.50
N THR A 426 34.63 -25.22 -1.38
CA THR A 426 33.49 -26.04 -0.96
C THR A 426 33.77 -26.63 0.41
N VAL A 427 32.78 -26.53 1.29
CA VAL A 427 32.83 -26.99 2.66
C VAL A 427 31.78 -28.06 2.86
N LEU A 428 32.25 -29.30 3.04
CA LEU A 428 31.44 -30.46 3.41
C LEU A 428 31.42 -30.56 4.94
N ALA A 429 30.25 -30.65 5.57
CA ALA A 429 30.21 -30.64 7.03
C ALA A 429 30.63 -31.94 7.73
N MET A 430 30.78 -33.04 6.98
CA MET A 430 31.12 -34.35 7.56
C MET A 430 32.62 -34.65 7.54
N ASP A 431 33.44 -33.85 6.85
CA ASP A 431 34.88 -34.12 6.80
C ASP A 431 35.63 -33.63 8.06
N GLY A 432 35.02 -32.72 8.83
CA GLY A 432 35.60 -32.13 10.03
C GLY A 432 36.91 -31.35 9.79
N LYS A 433 37.27 -31.09 8.52
CA LYS A 433 38.57 -30.48 8.17
C LYS A 433 38.49 -28.96 8.18
N ARG A 434 39.55 -28.28 8.61
CA ARG A 434 39.64 -26.82 8.51
C ARG A 434 40.12 -26.43 7.12
N ARG A 435 39.50 -25.40 6.52
CA ARG A 435 39.91 -24.87 5.21
C ARG A 435 40.71 -23.59 5.43
N TRP A 436 41.93 -23.55 4.91
CA TRP A 436 42.81 -22.38 4.95
C TRP A 436 42.82 -21.68 3.60
N LEU A 437 42.53 -20.39 3.62
CA LEU A 437 42.47 -19.53 2.44
C LEU A 437 43.42 -18.36 2.63
N ASP A 438 44.32 -18.14 1.67
CA ASP A 438 45.25 -17.01 1.66
C ASP A 438 44.58 -15.80 1.00
N ILE A 439 44.32 -14.75 1.79
CA ILE A 439 43.60 -13.55 1.35
C ILE A 439 44.34 -12.84 0.22
N GLN A 440 45.66 -12.67 0.35
CA GLN A 440 46.44 -11.92 -0.64
C GLN A 440 46.57 -12.71 -1.95
N LYS A 441 46.76 -14.02 -1.86
CA LYS A 441 46.88 -14.88 -3.05
C LYS A 441 45.54 -15.02 -3.78
N LEU A 442 44.47 -15.33 -3.05
CA LEU A 442 43.16 -15.62 -3.64
C LEU A 442 42.37 -14.35 -4.00
N GLY A 443 42.63 -13.24 -3.31
CA GLY A 443 42.06 -11.93 -3.60
C GLY A 443 42.82 -11.12 -4.67
N SER A 444 43.88 -11.70 -5.25
CA SER A 444 44.60 -11.10 -6.39
C SER A 444 43.70 -10.93 -7.62
N ASN A 445 44.13 -10.13 -8.60
CA ASN A 445 43.37 -9.81 -9.83
C ASN A 445 41.99 -9.14 -9.58
N GLY A 446 41.87 -8.33 -8.52
CA GLY A 446 40.66 -7.56 -8.23
C GLY A 446 39.56 -8.33 -7.50
N LYS A 447 39.81 -9.57 -7.07
CA LYS A 447 38.88 -10.40 -6.28
C LYS A 447 38.87 -10.00 -4.79
N SER A 448 38.69 -8.72 -4.52
CA SER A 448 38.90 -8.13 -3.20
C SER A 448 37.81 -8.43 -2.17
N HIS A 449 36.73 -9.11 -2.55
CA HIS A 449 35.61 -9.45 -1.67
C HIS A 449 35.55 -10.95 -1.44
N PHE A 450 35.14 -11.35 -0.24
CA PHE A 450 34.88 -12.75 0.10
C PHE A 450 33.44 -12.92 0.58
N VAL A 451 32.75 -13.90 0.04
CA VAL A 451 31.40 -14.29 0.49
C VAL A 451 31.36 -15.80 0.73
N LEU A 452 30.64 -16.20 1.78
CA LEU A 452 30.41 -17.57 2.16
C LEU A 452 28.91 -17.80 2.37
N VAL A 453 28.32 -18.62 1.52
CA VAL A 453 26.90 -19.01 1.58
C VAL A 453 26.83 -20.39 2.21
N THR A 454 26.01 -20.56 3.25
CA THR A 454 25.96 -21.82 4.00
C THR A 454 24.55 -22.17 4.45
N ASN A 455 24.30 -23.47 4.59
CA ASN A 455 23.13 -24.02 5.28
C ASN A 455 23.45 -24.44 6.74
N LEU A 456 24.70 -24.29 7.19
CA LEU A 456 25.13 -24.60 8.55
C LEU A 456 24.79 -23.46 9.49
N SER A 457 24.32 -23.82 10.69
CA SER A 457 24.09 -22.86 11.75
C SER A 457 25.40 -22.17 12.15
N PRO A 458 25.48 -20.82 12.08
CA PRO A 458 26.64 -20.08 12.57
C PRO A 458 26.91 -20.37 14.05
N CYS A 459 28.19 -20.32 14.46
CA CYS A 459 28.71 -20.64 15.80
C CYS A 459 28.60 -22.11 16.24
N HIS A 460 27.63 -22.88 15.73
CA HIS A 460 27.36 -24.26 16.13
C HIS A 460 27.85 -25.27 15.09
N GLY A 461 27.53 -25.05 13.81
CA GLY A 461 27.91 -25.92 12.69
C GLY A 461 29.13 -25.42 11.93
N ILE A 462 29.36 -24.11 11.89
CA ILE A 462 30.45 -23.48 11.15
C ILE A 462 31.06 -22.32 11.94
N ARG A 463 32.38 -22.13 11.82
CA ARG A 463 33.12 -20.99 12.36
C ARG A 463 34.09 -20.41 11.35
N VAL A 464 34.22 -19.09 11.35
CA VAL A 464 35.11 -18.33 10.48
C VAL A 464 36.04 -17.47 11.34
N HIS A 465 37.34 -17.57 11.09
CA HIS A 465 38.37 -16.79 11.78
C HIS A 465 39.27 -16.07 10.78
N LEU A 466 39.70 -14.87 11.16
CA LEU A 466 40.70 -14.07 10.45
C LEU A 466 42.04 -14.13 11.19
N TRP A 467 43.10 -14.44 10.45
CA TRP A 467 44.45 -14.62 10.97
C TRP A 467 45.38 -13.53 10.43
N PRO A 468 46.06 -12.76 11.30
CA PRO A 468 46.97 -11.70 10.89
C PRO A 468 48.25 -12.25 10.26
N GLU A 469 48.94 -11.39 9.50
CA GLU A 469 50.26 -11.69 8.97
C GLU A 469 51.30 -11.85 10.10
N LYS A 470 52.17 -12.85 9.99
CA LYS A 470 53.25 -13.05 10.97
C LYS A 470 54.33 -11.99 10.76
N GLY A 471 54.24 -10.90 11.52
CA GLY A 471 55.34 -9.97 11.81
C GLY A 471 55.32 -8.64 11.06
N ASN A 472 54.81 -7.59 11.74
CA ASN A 472 55.43 -6.25 11.86
C ASN A 472 54.63 -5.33 12.84
N SER A 473 54.06 -5.88 13.91
CA SER A 473 53.45 -5.07 14.98
C SER A 473 54.18 -5.29 16.31
N SER A 474 54.63 -4.19 16.92
CA SER A 474 55.37 -4.09 18.18
C SER A 474 54.54 -4.38 19.43
N THR A 475 53.67 -5.39 19.39
CA THR A 475 52.81 -5.79 20.52
C THR A 475 53.11 -7.24 20.89
N ASP A 476 53.53 -7.50 22.13
CA ASP A 476 53.91 -8.83 22.68
C ASP A 476 52.73 -9.80 22.92
N LEU A 477 51.61 -9.65 22.20
CA LEU A 477 50.44 -10.51 22.39
C LEU A 477 50.60 -11.86 21.67
N PRO A 478 50.30 -13.01 22.30
CA PRO A 478 50.30 -14.34 21.67
C PRO A 478 49.46 -14.38 20.39
N LEU A 479 49.85 -15.18 19.39
CA LEU A 479 49.10 -15.35 18.13
C LEU A 479 47.62 -15.72 18.37
N SER A 480 47.33 -16.50 19.41
CA SER A 480 45.97 -16.88 19.82
C SER A 480 45.09 -15.71 20.27
N GLN A 481 45.67 -14.59 20.68
CA GLN A 481 44.94 -13.36 21.06
C GLN A 481 44.77 -12.39 19.89
N ARG A 482 45.42 -12.62 18.74
CA ARG A 482 45.30 -11.78 17.54
C ARG A 482 44.35 -12.36 16.47
N VAL A 483 43.91 -13.60 16.65
CA VAL A 483 42.90 -14.22 15.79
C VAL A 483 41.53 -13.64 16.13
N VAL A 484 40.83 -13.16 15.11
CA VAL A 484 39.49 -12.58 15.29
C VAL A 484 38.45 -13.59 14.79
N GLU A 485 37.59 -14.06 15.70
CA GLU A 485 36.41 -14.83 15.31
C GLU A 485 35.34 -13.88 14.76
N VAL A 486 34.98 -14.06 13.49
CA VAL A 486 34.01 -13.21 12.78
C VAL A 486 32.70 -13.94 12.49
N THR A 487 32.57 -15.20 12.92
CA THR A 487 31.38 -16.05 12.70
C THR A 487 30.07 -15.36 13.09
N SER A 488 30.05 -14.62 14.20
CA SER A 488 28.86 -13.92 14.70
C SER A 488 28.40 -12.76 13.83
N THR A 489 29.19 -12.37 12.81
CA THR A 489 28.81 -11.37 11.81
C THR A 489 28.06 -11.98 10.60
N THR A 490 27.95 -13.31 10.54
CA THR A 490 27.16 -14.01 9.50
C THR A 490 25.69 -13.63 9.59
N ALA A 491 25.08 -13.18 8.50
CA ALA A 491 23.67 -12.85 8.46
C ALA A 491 22.81 -14.09 8.16
N GLN A 492 21.79 -14.34 8.99
CA GLN A 492 20.82 -15.39 8.70
C GLN A 492 19.84 -14.96 7.61
N ILE A 493 19.50 -15.89 6.74
CA ILE A 493 18.53 -15.70 5.66
C ILE A 493 17.42 -16.75 5.77
N PRO A 494 16.18 -16.43 5.38
CA PRO A 494 15.11 -17.41 5.39
C PRO A 494 15.47 -18.58 4.46
N SER A 495 15.56 -19.78 5.02
CA SER A 495 15.68 -21.02 4.27
C SER A 495 14.29 -21.61 4.05
N GLY A 496 13.92 -21.95 2.81
CA GLY A 496 12.69 -22.70 2.56
C GLY A 496 12.69 -24.08 3.25
N PRO A 497 11.56 -24.80 3.28
CA PRO A 497 11.50 -26.11 3.89
C PRO A 497 12.55 -27.04 3.27
N ALA A 498 13.30 -27.74 4.11
CA ALA A 498 14.27 -28.72 3.62
C ALA A 498 13.54 -29.76 2.75
N PRO A 499 14.10 -30.14 1.60
CA PRO A 499 13.48 -31.12 0.72
C PRO A 499 13.26 -32.44 1.48
N ARG A 500 12.07 -33.04 1.34
CA ARG A 500 11.76 -34.33 1.97
C ARG A 500 12.66 -35.40 1.36
N GLN A 501 13.39 -36.11 2.21
CA GLN A 501 14.14 -37.30 1.83
C GLN A 501 13.14 -38.47 1.72
N ILE A 502 13.17 -39.18 0.60
CA ILE A 502 12.29 -40.34 0.36
C ILE A 502 12.73 -41.52 1.24
N GLU A 503 14.04 -41.69 1.42
CA GLU A 503 14.64 -42.68 2.33
C GLU A 503 15.61 -42.01 3.31
N PRO A 504 15.66 -42.44 4.59
CA PRO A 504 16.65 -41.95 5.54
C PRO A 504 18.09 -42.14 5.03
N GLY A 505 18.81 -41.05 4.82
CA GLY A 505 20.18 -41.07 4.28
C GLY A 505 20.29 -41.02 2.76
N SER A 506 19.18 -40.99 2.02
CA SER A 506 19.17 -40.65 0.59
C SER A 506 19.19 -39.13 0.39
N GLN A 507 19.97 -38.66 -0.58
CA GLN A 507 20.00 -37.25 -0.95
C GLN A 507 19.14 -37.03 -2.19
N THR A 508 18.06 -36.27 -2.06
CA THR A 508 17.16 -35.94 -3.17
C THR A 508 17.49 -34.58 -3.78
N GLU A 509 17.83 -33.59 -2.95
CA GLU A 509 18.17 -32.21 -3.34
C GLU A 509 18.99 -31.55 -2.20
N GLN A 510 19.86 -30.61 -2.53
CA GLN A 510 20.58 -29.81 -1.52
C GLN A 510 19.60 -28.92 -0.74
N PRO A 511 19.72 -28.82 0.59
CA PRO A 511 18.89 -27.89 1.34
C PRO A 511 19.31 -26.45 1.03
N PRO A 512 18.35 -25.52 1.04
CA PRO A 512 18.63 -24.14 0.68
C PRO A 512 19.55 -23.45 1.69
N PRO A 513 20.31 -22.45 1.24
CA PRO A 513 21.12 -21.63 2.14
C PRO A 513 20.29 -21.02 3.27
N SER A 514 20.85 -21.01 4.48
CA SER A 514 20.23 -20.45 5.69
C SER A 514 21.05 -19.30 6.29
N ALA A 515 22.27 -19.07 5.81
CA ALA A 515 23.12 -17.98 6.24
C ALA A 515 24.09 -17.52 5.14
N VAL A 516 24.43 -16.23 5.16
CA VAL A 516 25.39 -15.59 4.25
C VAL A 516 26.36 -14.77 5.09
N PHE A 517 27.65 -15.02 4.89
CA PHE A 517 28.74 -14.28 5.50
C PHE A 517 29.48 -13.49 4.43
N TRP A 518 29.79 -12.23 4.71
CA TRP A 518 30.36 -11.29 3.76
C TRP A 518 31.53 -10.55 4.38
N LEU A 519 32.62 -10.39 3.62
CA LEU A 519 33.79 -9.59 3.99
C LEU A 519 34.14 -8.63 2.86
N SER A 520 34.22 -7.34 3.23
CA SER A 520 34.73 -6.29 2.36
C SER A 520 36.27 -6.26 2.39
N PRO A 521 36.93 -5.57 1.45
CA PRO A 521 38.37 -5.39 1.43
C PRO A 521 38.89 -4.75 2.73
N GLU A 522 38.14 -3.79 3.27
CA GLU A 522 38.48 -3.08 4.51
C GLU A 522 38.41 -4.03 5.72
N ALA A 523 37.38 -4.88 5.78
CA ALA A 523 37.23 -5.87 6.85
C ALA A 523 38.33 -6.95 6.83
N MET A 524 38.96 -7.19 5.68
CA MET A 524 40.08 -8.12 5.52
C MET A 524 41.45 -7.45 5.68
N GLN A 525 41.50 -6.12 5.79
CA GLN A 525 42.75 -5.37 5.90
C GLN A 525 43.51 -5.75 7.17
N GLY A 526 44.81 -6.04 7.03
CA GLY A 526 45.66 -6.49 8.14
C GLY A 526 45.63 -7.99 8.43
N PHE A 527 44.81 -8.76 7.71
CA PHE A 527 44.75 -10.22 7.81
C PHE A 527 45.40 -10.90 6.61
N ARG A 528 46.03 -12.06 6.83
CA ARG A 528 46.66 -12.89 5.80
C ARG A 528 45.83 -14.10 5.43
N PHE A 529 45.19 -14.75 6.40
CA PHE A 529 44.43 -15.98 6.16
C PHE A 529 43.01 -15.91 6.70
N ILE A 530 42.09 -16.57 6.01
CA ILE A 530 40.76 -16.92 6.50
C ILE A 530 40.76 -18.42 6.76
N THR A 531 40.25 -18.83 7.92
CA THR A 531 39.98 -20.24 8.18
C THR A 531 38.49 -20.51 8.37
N ILE A 532 38.00 -21.54 7.69
CA ILE A 532 36.62 -22.03 7.85
C ILE A 532 36.68 -23.40 8.52
N SER A 533 36.13 -23.47 9.72
CA SER A 533 36.02 -24.68 10.54
C SER A 533 34.58 -25.17 10.55
N VAL A 534 34.39 -26.48 10.58
CA VAL A 534 33.08 -27.12 10.66
C VAL A 534 33.06 -28.08 11.84
N ALA A 535 31.95 -28.10 12.59
CA ALA A 535 31.77 -29.04 13.68
C ALA A 535 31.70 -30.49 13.15
N PRO A 536 32.52 -31.42 13.65
CA PRO A 536 32.43 -32.82 13.30
C PRO A 536 31.13 -33.42 13.86
N ARG A 537 30.30 -34.04 13.03
CA ARG A 537 29.16 -34.85 13.49
C ARG A 537 29.55 -36.33 13.49
N PRO A 538 29.34 -37.10 14.57
CA PRO A 538 29.62 -38.53 14.58
C PRO A 538 28.67 -39.25 13.61
N THR A 539 29.24 -40.03 12.68
CA THR A 539 28.48 -40.95 11.82
C THR A 539 28.06 -42.17 12.65
N VAL A 540 26.78 -42.28 12.99
CA VAL A 540 26.22 -43.36 13.85
C VAL A 540 26.13 -44.72 13.14
N SER A 541 26.48 -44.82 11.85
CA SER A 541 26.40 -46.06 11.09
C SER A 541 27.54 -46.08 10.10
N GLY A 542 28.34 -47.15 10.06
CA GLY A 542 29.54 -47.33 9.23
C GLY A 542 29.32 -47.33 7.71
N ARG A 543 28.37 -46.54 7.20
CA ARG A 543 28.21 -46.17 5.80
C ARG A 543 28.57 -44.68 5.65
N PRO A 544 29.33 -44.27 4.62
CA PRO A 544 29.60 -42.86 4.39
C PRO A 544 28.27 -42.14 4.10
N PRO A 545 27.90 -41.08 4.85
CA PRO A 545 26.74 -40.28 4.52
C PRO A 545 26.98 -39.54 3.20
N PRO A 546 25.94 -39.27 2.40
CA PRO A 546 26.09 -38.55 1.13
C PRO A 546 26.72 -37.17 1.35
N ALA A 547 27.70 -36.83 0.51
CA ALA A 547 28.48 -35.60 0.58
C ALA A 547 27.64 -34.38 0.18
N ALA A 548 26.86 -33.84 1.10
CA ALA A 548 26.20 -32.56 0.89
C ALA A 548 27.21 -31.40 1.07
N SER A 549 27.47 -30.62 0.02
CA SER A 549 28.08 -29.29 0.14
C SER A 549 27.21 -28.43 1.06
N MET A 550 27.80 -27.98 2.17
CA MET A 550 27.08 -27.29 3.24
C MET A 550 27.51 -25.82 3.39
N ALA A 551 28.66 -25.46 2.84
CA ALA A 551 28.97 -24.07 2.51
C ALA A 551 29.75 -23.95 1.20
N VAL A 552 29.51 -22.87 0.46
CA VAL A 552 30.27 -22.48 -0.71
C VAL A 552 30.79 -21.06 -0.48
N GLY A 553 32.11 -20.90 -0.53
CA GLY A 553 32.77 -19.62 -0.40
C GLY A 553 33.48 -19.21 -1.68
N GLN A 554 33.56 -17.91 -1.96
CA GLN A 554 34.28 -17.42 -3.13
C GLN A 554 34.94 -16.06 -2.87
N PHE A 555 36.19 -15.91 -3.30
CA PHE A 555 36.80 -14.62 -3.58
C PHE A 555 36.40 -14.17 -4.97
N PHE A 556 35.80 -12.98 -5.07
CA PHE A 556 35.22 -12.49 -6.32
C PHE A 556 35.36 -10.98 -6.46
N ASN A 557 35.25 -10.50 -7.69
CA ASN A 557 35.21 -9.08 -8.00
C ASN A 557 33.75 -8.64 -8.12
N LEU A 558 33.36 -7.62 -7.34
CA LEU A 558 32.01 -7.06 -7.38
C LEU A 558 31.59 -6.65 -8.80
N GLN A 559 32.50 -6.08 -9.60
CA GLN A 559 32.19 -5.56 -10.93
C GLN A 559 31.90 -6.67 -11.95
N GLU A 560 32.46 -7.87 -11.78
CA GLU A 560 32.20 -9.01 -12.68
C GLU A 560 30.76 -9.52 -12.55
N GLY A 561 30.16 -9.36 -11.37
CA GLY A 561 28.79 -9.79 -11.08
C GLY A 561 27.72 -8.77 -11.47
N VAL A 562 28.07 -7.54 -11.86
CA VAL A 562 27.09 -6.50 -12.21
C VAL A 562 26.57 -6.70 -13.63
N LYS A 563 25.25 -6.79 -13.77
CA LYS A 563 24.57 -6.80 -15.07
C LYS A 563 23.44 -5.79 -15.07
N ASP A 564 23.52 -4.82 -15.98
CA ASP A 564 22.44 -3.86 -16.22
C ASP A 564 21.48 -4.39 -17.28
N ILE A 565 20.19 -4.41 -16.94
CA ILE A 565 19.13 -4.76 -17.86
C ILE A 565 18.48 -3.47 -18.36
N SER A 566 18.59 -3.26 -19.68
CA SER A 566 18.10 -2.05 -20.33
C SER A 566 16.56 -2.03 -20.43
N PRO A 567 15.94 -0.83 -20.45
CA PRO A 567 14.50 -0.68 -20.64
C PRO A 567 13.97 -1.38 -21.90
N PHE A 568 14.72 -1.28 -23.00
CA PHE A 568 14.35 -1.86 -24.28
C PHE A 568 14.35 -3.39 -24.24
N SER A 569 15.38 -3.98 -23.62
CA SER A 569 15.46 -5.43 -23.42
C SER A 569 14.30 -5.94 -22.55
N LEU A 570 13.93 -5.21 -21.49
CA LEU A 570 12.77 -5.55 -20.66
C LEU A 570 11.45 -5.48 -21.43
N LEU A 571 11.23 -4.44 -22.22
CA LEU A 571 10.00 -4.31 -23.00
C LEU A 571 9.89 -5.39 -24.08
N LEU A 572 11.00 -5.72 -24.76
CA LEU A 572 11.04 -6.81 -25.73
C LEU A 572 10.77 -8.18 -25.07
N SER A 573 11.15 -8.33 -23.79
CA SER A 573 10.92 -9.55 -23.01
C SER A 573 9.44 -9.91 -22.79
N ALA A 574 8.53 -8.95 -23.00
CA ALA A 574 7.09 -9.20 -23.00
C ALA A 574 6.62 -10.00 -24.22
N ILE A 575 7.41 -10.00 -25.31
CA ILE A 575 7.09 -10.66 -26.58
C ILE A 575 8.00 -11.89 -26.79
N SER A 576 9.30 -11.77 -26.47
CA SER A 576 10.29 -12.82 -26.67
C SER A 576 11.19 -12.95 -25.45
N GLN A 577 11.34 -14.14 -24.88
CA GLN A 577 12.11 -14.34 -23.65
C GLN A 577 13.58 -13.96 -23.85
N ASN A 578 14.13 -13.18 -22.92
CA ASN A 578 15.57 -12.94 -22.87
C ASN A 578 16.22 -14.10 -22.10
N GLU A 579 17.20 -14.74 -22.73
CA GLU A 579 17.98 -15.80 -22.10
C GLU A 579 19.39 -15.29 -21.79
N MET A 580 19.88 -15.61 -20.59
CA MET A 580 21.24 -15.38 -20.16
C MET A 580 21.83 -16.70 -19.67
N LEU A 581 22.94 -17.10 -20.28
CA LEU A 581 23.67 -18.29 -19.87
C LEU A 581 24.78 -17.89 -18.90
N PHE A 582 24.70 -18.38 -17.67
CA PHE A 582 25.79 -18.35 -16.71
C PHE A 582 26.55 -19.67 -16.81
N LYS A 583 27.80 -19.59 -17.27
CA LYS A 583 28.71 -20.74 -17.31
C LYS A 583 29.26 -21.01 -15.91
N GLU A 584 29.82 -22.21 -15.71
CA GLU A 584 30.58 -22.56 -14.51
C GLU A 584 31.67 -21.52 -14.21
N ASP A 585 32.07 -21.41 -12.94
CA ASP A 585 33.02 -20.42 -12.39
C ASP A 585 32.55 -18.95 -12.47
N HIS A 586 31.24 -18.72 -12.60
CA HIS A 586 30.67 -17.37 -12.45
C HIS A 586 30.87 -16.83 -11.01
N PRO A 587 30.75 -15.51 -10.78
CA PRO A 587 30.65 -14.96 -9.43
C PRO A 587 29.41 -15.50 -8.71
N ILE A 588 29.58 -15.97 -7.46
CA ILE A 588 28.51 -16.51 -6.61
C ILE A 588 27.42 -15.46 -6.32
N ALA A 589 27.81 -14.20 -6.26
CA ALA A 589 26.94 -13.05 -6.06
C ALA A 589 26.83 -12.26 -7.38
N LEU A 590 25.66 -12.30 -8.01
CA LEU A 590 25.35 -11.56 -9.22
C LEU A 590 24.39 -10.42 -8.91
N ASN A 591 24.77 -9.21 -9.30
CA ASN A 591 23.99 -8.00 -9.07
C ASN A 591 23.28 -7.58 -10.36
N LEU A 592 21.98 -7.89 -10.46
CA LEU A 592 21.14 -7.54 -11.61
C LEU A 592 20.45 -6.20 -11.35
N SER A 593 20.80 -5.18 -12.13
CA SER A 593 20.25 -3.83 -12.02
C SER A 593 19.21 -3.61 -13.12
N PHE A 594 17.94 -3.47 -12.72
CA PHE A 594 16.83 -3.22 -13.63
C PHE A 594 16.62 -1.71 -13.77
N SER A 595 16.72 -1.21 -15.00
CA SER A 595 16.54 0.22 -15.29
C SER A 595 15.11 0.73 -15.11
N ILE A 596 14.13 -0.19 -15.07
CA ILE A 596 12.74 0.08 -14.73
C ILE A 596 12.42 -0.75 -13.49
N SER A 597 11.80 -0.11 -12.50
CA SER A 597 11.47 -0.78 -11.25
C SER A 597 10.51 -1.93 -11.49
N LEU A 598 10.78 -3.05 -10.83
CA LEU A 598 9.95 -4.24 -10.86
C LEU A 598 8.58 -4.01 -10.20
N GLY A 599 8.40 -2.87 -9.51
CA GLY A 599 7.12 -2.38 -9.04
C GLY A 599 6.22 -1.86 -10.18
N LEU A 600 6.82 -1.37 -11.27
CA LEU A 600 6.09 -0.96 -12.49
C LEU A 600 5.98 -2.11 -13.50
N LEU A 601 7.08 -2.81 -13.77
CA LEU A 601 7.13 -3.96 -14.69
C LEU A 601 7.68 -5.21 -13.98
N PRO A 602 6.80 -5.99 -13.33
CA PRO A 602 7.16 -7.30 -12.76
C PRO A 602 7.85 -8.22 -13.75
N VAL A 603 8.90 -8.91 -13.31
CA VAL A 603 9.66 -9.86 -14.14
C VAL A 603 9.54 -11.26 -13.58
N THR A 604 9.10 -12.19 -14.41
CA THR A 604 9.23 -13.63 -14.15
C THR A 604 10.66 -14.05 -14.47
N MET A 605 11.37 -14.46 -13.42
CA MET A 605 12.73 -14.96 -13.50
C MET A 605 12.70 -16.48 -13.31
N SER A 606 13.14 -17.21 -14.33
CA SER A 606 13.32 -18.66 -14.26
C SER A 606 14.80 -18.98 -14.33
N LEU A 607 15.29 -19.71 -13.34
CA LEU A 607 16.67 -20.16 -13.28
C LEU A 607 16.66 -21.69 -13.37
N LYS A 608 17.12 -22.24 -14.50
CA LYS A 608 17.26 -23.69 -14.69
C LYS A 608 18.72 -24.05 -14.71
N THR A 609 19.11 -25.06 -13.92
CA THR A 609 20.45 -25.64 -13.97
C THR A 609 20.65 -26.31 -15.33
N SER A 610 21.67 -25.91 -16.07
CA SER A 610 22.07 -26.49 -17.35
C SER A 610 23.31 -27.40 -17.24
N GLY A 611 24.04 -27.32 -16.14
CA GLY A 611 25.22 -28.13 -15.87
C GLY A 611 25.69 -28.00 -14.43
N CYS A 612 26.51 -28.95 -13.96
CA CYS A 612 27.04 -28.97 -12.60
C CYS A 612 28.44 -29.62 -12.53
N GLY A 613 29.29 -29.34 -13.53
CA GLY A 613 30.68 -29.77 -13.54
C GLY A 613 30.90 -31.27 -13.73
N ILE A 614 29.93 -31.99 -14.32
CA ILE A 614 30.05 -33.40 -14.70
C ILE A 614 30.17 -33.45 -16.22
N LYS A 615 31.34 -33.87 -16.74
CA LYS A 615 31.49 -34.16 -18.17
C LYS A 615 30.83 -35.51 -18.44
N ASN A 616 29.74 -35.52 -19.22
CA ASN A 616 29.11 -36.76 -19.66
C ASN A 616 30.14 -37.59 -20.44
N SER A 617 30.65 -38.64 -19.81
CA SER A 617 31.41 -39.68 -20.49
C SER A 617 30.46 -40.50 -21.35
N GLY A 618 30.22 -40.04 -22.58
CA GLY A 618 29.91 -40.92 -23.72
C GLY A 618 28.49 -41.43 -23.93
N LEU A 619 27.43 -40.66 -23.65
CA LEU A 619 26.06 -41.02 -24.06
C LEU A 619 25.36 -39.84 -24.77
N SER A 620 24.62 -40.15 -25.84
CA SER A 620 24.07 -39.24 -26.85
C SER A 620 22.81 -38.53 -26.40
N ALA A 621 22.74 -37.22 -26.65
CA ALA A 621 21.63 -36.32 -26.36
C ALA A 621 20.24 -36.86 -26.78
N GLN A 622 19.49 -37.36 -25.81
CA GLN A 622 18.04 -37.61 -25.87
C GLN A 622 17.35 -36.88 -24.72
N GLU A 623 16.07 -36.50 -24.87
CA GLU A 623 15.31 -35.70 -23.90
C GLU A 623 15.21 -36.33 -22.48
N ASP A 624 15.43 -37.65 -22.36
CA ASP A 624 15.51 -38.35 -21.06
C ASP A 624 16.81 -38.03 -20.27
N ASP A 625 17.92 -37.67 -20.95
CA ASP A 625 19.20 -37.31 -20.31
C ASP A 625 19.11 -35.96 -19.55
N ASP A 626 18.28 -35.03 -20.03
CA ASP A 626 18.12 -33.71 -19.40
C ASP A 626 17.44 -33.81 -18.02
N ALA A 627 16.53 -34.77 -17.85
CA ALA A 627 15.84 -35.01 -16.57
C ALA A 627 16.78 -35.64 -15.52
N GLU A 628 17.62 -36.58 -15.93
CA GLU A 628 18.61 -37.22 -15.05
C GLU A 628 19.75 -36.26 -14.68
N ASN A 629 20.29 -35.50 -15.65
CA ASN A 629 21.28 -34.46 -15.39
C ASN A 629 20.75 -33.37 -14.45
N ASN A 630 19.50 -32.94 -14.63
CA ASN A 630 18.85 -32.00 -13.71
C ASN A 630 18.73 -32.58 -12.29
N ARG A 631 18.41 -33.87 -12.15
CA ARG A 631 18.37 -34.55 -10.85
C ARG A 631 19.76 -34.63 -10.20
N LEU A 632 20.80 -34.92 -10.96
CA LEU A 632 22.19 -34.91 -10.49
C LEU A 632 22.62 -33.51 -10.01
N CYS A 633 22.31 -32.48 -10.78
CA CYS A 633 22.65 -31.11 -10.42
C CYS A 633 21.89 -30.61 -9.19
N LYS A 634 20.63 -31.00 -8.99
CA LYS A 634 19.90 -30.72 -7.73
C LYS A 634 20.55 -31.31 -6.49
N MET A 635 21.31 -32.39 -6.61
CA MET A 635 22.06 -32.98 -5.50
C MET A 635 23.40 -32.27 -5.23
N ARG A 636 23.91 -31.46 -6.16
CA ARG A 636 25.22 -30.79 -6.04
C ARG A 636 25.13 -29.28 -5.80
N CYS A 637 24.23 -28.61 -6.51
CA CYS A 637 24.06 -27.16 -6.46
C CYS A 637 23.06 -26.79 -5.36
N PHE A 638 23.35 -25.75 -4.58
CA PHE A 638 22.36 -25.22 -3.66
C PHE A 638 21.25 -24.43 -4.41
N PRO A 639 19.99 -24.45 -3.92
CA PRO A 639 18.92 -23.62 -4.46
C PRO A 639 19.23 -22.13 -4.47
N ALA A 640 18.99 -21.46 -5.59
CA ALA A 640 19.29 -20.03 -5.73
C ALA A 640 18.48 -19.16 -4.75
N VAL A 641 19.10 -18.08 -4.27
CA VAL A 641 18.44 -17.09 -3.40
C VAL A 641 18.49 -15.73 -4.07
N ALA A 642 17.36 -15.04 -4.15
CA ALA A 642 17.32 -13.68 -4.68
C ALA A 642 16.88 -12.67 -3.62
N PHE A 643 17.62 -11.57 -3.55
CA PHE A 643 17.29 -10.39 -2.76
C PHE A 643 16.92 -9.28 -3.72
N ALA A 644 15.66 -8.85 -3.71
CA ALA A 644 15.19 -7.72 -4.51
C ALA A 644 14.97 -6.52 -3.59
N TRP A 645 15.52 -5.35 -3.93
CA TRP A 645 15.30 -4.14 -3.15
C TRP A 645 15.25 -2.89 -4.02
N ASP A 646 14.53 -1.90 -3.51
CA ASP A 646 14.63 -0.51 -3.93
C ASP A 646 14.50 0.42 -2.72
N ARG A 647 14.77 1.71 -2.89
CA ARG A 647 14.75 2.69 -1.79
C ARG A 647 13.39 2.85 -1.10
N THR A 648 12.29 2.48 -1.76
CA THR A 648 10.92 2.72 -1.30
C THR A 648 10.26 1.46 -0.73
N SER A 649 10.48 0.29 -1.36
CA SER A 649 9.85 -0.97 -0.95
C SER A 649 10.59 -1.69 0.18
N GLY A 650 11.86 -1.35 0.41
CA GLY A 650 12.74 -2.11 1.31
C GLY A 650 13.18 -3.43 0.68
N LEU A 651 13.60 -4.37 1.53
CA LEU A 651 14.17 -5.65 1.13
C LEU A 651 13.09 -6.75 0.97
N HIS A 652 13.08 -7.41 -0.18
CA HIS A 652 12.29 -8.59 -0.48
C HIS A 652 13.21 -9.79 -0.69
N ILE A 653 12.90 -10.91 -0.05
CA ILE A 653 13.70 -12.14 -0.11
C ILE A 653 12.90 -13.24 -0.79
N HIS A 654 13.48 -13.84 -1.82
CA HIS A 654 12.94 -14.98 -2.55
C HIS A 654 13.83 -16.19 -2.29
N PRO A 655 13.52 -17.01 -1.28
CA PRO A 655 14.24 -18.25 -1.04
C PRO A 655 13.85 -19.29 -2.11
N ASN A 656 14.83 -20.00 -2.66
CA ASN A 656 14.65 -21.12 -3.60
C ASN A 656 14.09 -20.69 -4.97
N LEU A 657 14.73 -19.71 -5.59
CA LEU A 657 14.32 -19.14 -6.87
C LEU A 657 14.51 -20.14 -8.03
N ASN A 658 13.44 -20.85 -8.38
CA ASN A 658 13.39 -21.73 -9.57
C ASN A 658 12.66 -21.06 -10.75
N SER A 659 11.43 -20.61 -10.52
CA SER A 659 10.62 -19.87 -11.49
C SER A 659 9.59 -19.03 -10.74
N GLU A 660 9.97 -17.81 -10.38
CA GLU A 660 9.10 -16.90 -9.64
C GLU A 660 8.99 -15.55 -10.34
N THR A 661 7.89 -14.86 -10.09
CA THR A 661 7.74 -13.46 -10.51
C THR A 661 8.30 -12.58 -9.41
N VAL A 662 9.45 -11.96 -9.68
CA VAL A 662 10.10 -11.02 -8.77
C VAL A 662 9.41 -9.67 -8.89
N VAL A 663 8.91 -9.17 -7.77
CA VAL A 663 8.13 -7.93 -7.69
C VAL A 663 8.50 -7.20 -6.41
N VAL A 664 8.55 -5.87 -6.49
CA VAL A 664 8.75 -4.98 -5.32
C VAL A 664 7.50 -4.13 -5.09
N ASP A 665 7.23 -3.76 -3.84
CA ASP A 665 6.05 -2.95 -3.48
C ASP A 665 6.26 -1.42 -3.63
N SER A 666 6.95 -0.99 -4.68
CA SER A 666 7.15 0.43 -4.96
C SER A 666 6.17 0.98 -6.02
N ALA A 667 5.91 2.28 -5.92
CA ALA A 667 5.13 3.07 -6.89
C ALA A 667 6.02 4.17 -7.51
N PRO A 668 6.99 3.82 -8.37
CA PRO A 668 8.08 4.70 -8.79
C PRO A 668 7.64 5.86 -9.71
N ALA A 669 6.51 5.72 -10.42
CA ALA A 669 6.07 6.70 -11.42
C ALA A 669 5.06 7.75 -10.88
N LEU A 670 5.23 8.15 -9.62
CA LEU A 670 4.52 9.27 -9.02
C LEU A 670 5.46 10.46 -8.90
N TRP A 671 4.90 11.68 -8.90
CA TRP A 671 5.72 12.89 -8.80
C TRP A 671 6.46 12.99 -7.45
N ASN A 672 5.89 12.41 -6.40
CA ASN A 672 6.47 12.41 -5.05
C ASN A 672 7.28 11.13 -4.77
N SER A 673 7.67 10.37 -5.80
CA SER A 673 8.48 9.18 -5.62
C SER A 673 9.93 9.55 -5.28
N ALA A 674 10.53 8.82 -4.34
CA ALA A 674 11.88 9.08 -3.89
C ALA A 674 12.88 8.86 -5.03
N GLN A 675 13.94 9.68 -5.08
CA GLN A 675 15.02 9.52 -6.04
C GLN A 675 15.63 8.12 -5.90
N GLY A 676 15.76 7.38 -7.00
CA GLY A 676 16.26 6.00 -7.02
C GLY A 676 15.19 4.90 -6.88
N SER A 677 13.90 5.25 -6.73
CA SER A 677 12.79 4.28 -6.75
C SER A 677 12.55 3.61 -8.11
N GLU A 678 13.09 4.19 -9.18
CA GLU A 678 12.89 3.71 -10.57
C GLU A 678 13.74 2.53 -10.95
N LYS A 679 14.77 2.22 -10.15
CA LYS A 679 15.62 1.07 -10.38
C LYS A 679 15.35 0.06 -9.28
N THR A 680 15.30 -1.19 -9.67
CA THR A 680 15.26 -2.30 -8.71
C THR A 680 16.54 -3.07 -8.89
N THR A 681 17.19 -3.35 -7.77
CA THR A 681 18.39 -4.17 -7.75
C THR A 681 18.03 -5.56 -7.23
N VAL A 682 18.48 -6.59 -7.94
CA VAL A 682 18.29 -7.98 -7.56
C VAL A 682 19.66 -8.63 -7.39
N LEU A 683 20.04 -8.92 -6.15
CA LEU A 683 21.23 -9.72 -5.84
C LEU A 683 20.83 -11.19 -5.86
N LEU A 684 21.36 -11.91 -6.84
CA LEU A 684 21.18 -13.34 -7.00
C LEU A 684 22.40 -14.08 -6.43
N LEU A 685 22.17 -14.97 -5.47
CA LEU A 685 23.16 -15.90 -4.95
C LEU A 685 22.96 -17.28 -5.60
N ILE A 686 23.92 -17.70 -6.42
CA ILE A 686 23.89 -18.96 -7.17
C ILE A 686 25.21 -19.71 -7.07
N ASP A 687 25.19 -21.04 -7.15
CA ASP A 687 26.38 -21.87 -6.92
C ASP A 687 27.37 -21.79 -8.10
N PRO A 688 28.60 -21.25 -7.91
CA PRO A 688 29.58 -21.09 -8.99
C PRO A 688 30.06 -22.40 -9.61
N HIS A 689 29.84 -23.55 -8.96
CA HIS A 689 30.17 -24.87 -9.54
C HIS A 689 29.18 -25.32 -10.61
N CYS A 690 28.09 -24.58 -10.80
CA CYS A 690 26.99 -24.95 -11.66
C CYS A 690 26.79 -23.93 -12.77
N ALA A 691 26.32 -24.42 -13.92
CA ALA A 691 25.88 -23.58 -15.02
C ALA A 691 24.36 -23.42 -14.98
N TYR A 692 23.89 -22.23 -15.29
CA TYR A 692 22.48 -21.88 -15.25
C TYR A 692 22.04 -21.19 -16.55
N ASN A 693 20.87 -21.59 -17.06
CA ASN A 693 20.12 -20.81 -18.03
C ASN A 693 19.06 -19.97 -17.30
N ALA A 694 19.29 -18.66 -17.25
CA ALA A 694 18.38 -17.69 -16.67
C ALA A 694 17.49 -17.08 -17.77
N LYS A 695 16.17 -17.23 -17.62
CA LYS A 695 15.18 -16.63 -18.50
C LYS A 695 14.43 -15.53 -17.79
N PHE A 696 14.27 -14.40 -18.46
CA PHE A 696 13.56 -13.24 -17.95
C PHE A 696 12.43 -12.85 -18.91
N SER A 697 11.23 -12.69 -18.38
CA SER A 697 10.09 -12.15 -19.13
C SER A 697 9.23 -11.24 -18.27
N VAL A 698 8.72 -10.15 -18.86
CA VAL A 698 7.74 -9.29 -18.18
C VAL A 698 6.43 -10.05 -18.02
N SER A 699 5.93 -10.12 -16.80
CA SER A 699 4.63 -10.73 -16.52
C SER A 699 3.51 -9.74 -16.82
N ILE A 700 2.91 -9.85 -18.03
CA ILE A 700 1.85 -8.94 -18.49
C ILE A 700 0.66 -8.94 -17.53
N THR A 701 0.26 -10.12 -17.03
CA THR A 701 -0.86 -10.24 -16.08
C THR A 701 -0.56 -9.52 -14.77
N ALA A 702 0.65 -9.68 -14.22
CA ALA A 702 1.05 -8.98 -13.00
C ALA A 702 1.25 -7.48 -13.23
N ALA A 703 1.77 -7.07 -14.38
CA ALA A 703 1.91 -5.66 -14.75
C ALA A 703 0.53 -4.98 -14.89
N ALA A 704 -0.43 -5.62 -15.55
CA ALA A 704 -1.78 -5.10 -15.73
C ALA A 704 -2.55 -5.00 -14.40
N SER A 705 -2.50 -6.04 -13.55
CA SER A 705 -3.16 -6.01 -12.24
C SER A 705 -2.58 -4.91 -11.35
N ARG A 706 -1.24 -4.79 -11.29
CA ARG A 706 -0.57 -3.72 -10.56
C ARG A 706 -0.86 -2.33 -11.11
N PHE A 707 -0.86 -2.16 -12.43
CA PHE A 707 -1.18 -0.89 -13.06
C PHE A 707 -2.57 -0.40 -12.66
N LEU A 708 -3.58 -1.29 -12.70
CA LEU A 708 -4.93 -0.95 -12.28
C LEU A 708 -5.00 -0.64 -10.78
N LEU A 709 -4.34 -1.44 -9.92
CA LEU A 709 -4.33 -1.20 -8.47
C LEU A 709 -3.66 0.12 -8.08
N LEU A 710 -2.47 0.40 -8.60
CA LEU A 710 -1.67 1.56 -8.20
C LEU A 710 -2.21 2.88 -8.76
N TYR A 711 -2.83 2.84 -9.94
CA TYR A 711 -3.22 4.05 -10.66
C TYR A 711 -4.74 4.24 -10.80
N CYS A 712 -5.59 3.43 -10.15
CA CYS A 712 -7.05 3.58 -10.20
C CYS A 712 -7.51 5.00 -9.83
N SER A 713 -7.03 5.55 -8.71
CA SER A 713 -7.37 6.91 -8.26
C SER A 713 -6.92 7.99 -9.26
N LYS A 714 -5.75 7.81 -9.88
CA LYS A 714 -5.25 8.69 -10.96
C LYS A 714 -6.18 8.62 -12.17
N ILE A 715 -6.52 7.41 -12.62
CA ILE A 715 -7.40 7.15 -13.77
C ILE A 715 -8.79 7.78 -13.54
N VAL A 716 -9.36 7.68 -12.34
CA VAL A 716 -10.66 8.32 -12.02
C VAL A 716 -10.60 9.84 -12.16
N GLY A 717 -9.59 10.51 -11.58
CA GLY A 717 -9.43 11.96 -11.72
C GLY A 717 -9.21 12.39 -13.16
N LEU A 718 -8.42 11.64 -13.92
CA LEU A 718 -8.20 11.85 -15.36
C LEU A 718 -9.47 11.61 -16.20
N ALA A 719 -10.30 10.64 -15.83
CA ALA A 719 -11.56 10.35 -16.53
C ALA A 719 -12.53 11.52 -16.41
N ILE A 720 -12.62 12.15 -15.24
CA ILE A 720 -13.43 13.36 -15.06
C ILE A 720 -12.83 14.55 -15.83
N ALA A 721 -11.50 14.66 -15.87
CA ALA A 721 -10.83 15.66 -16.70
C ALA A 721 -11.20 15.51 -18.20
N VAL A 722 -11.21 14.28 -18.73
CA VAL A 722 -11.65 13.98 -20.11
C VAL A 722 -13.06 14.49 -20.36
N VAL A 723 -14.00 14.25 -19.42
CA VAL A 723 -15.38 14.73 -19.52
C VAL A 723 -15.44 16.25 -19.51
N PHE A 724 -14.70 16.93 -18.63
CA PHE A 724 -14.63 18.40 -18.63
C PHE A 724 -14.08 18.98 -19.92
N PHE A 725 -13.02 18.39 -20.49
CA PHE A 725 -12.50 18.83 -21.77
C PHE A 725 -13.49 18.58 -22.92
N ALA A 726 -14.34 17.56 -22.83
CA ALA A 726 -15.42 17.33 -23.79
C ALA A 726 -16.56 18.36 -23.63
N LEU A 727 -16.98 18.64 -22.39
CA LEU A 727 -17.97 19.68 -22.08
C LEU A 727 -17.49 21.07 -22.49
N MET A 728 -16.19 21.37 -22.33
CA MET A 728 -15.57 22.60 -22.85
C MET A 728 -15.77 22.75 -24.36
N ARG A 729 -15.66 21.66 -25.13
CA ARG A 729 -15.89 21.68 -26.58
C ARG A 729 -17.35 21.93 -26.92
N GLN A 730 -18.27 21.29 -26.19
CA GLN A 730 -19.71 21.49 -26.37
C GLN A 730 -20.10 22.94 -26.04
N ALA A 731 -19.64 23.47 -24.91
CA ALA A 731 -19.85 24.86 -24.50
C ALA A 731 -19.26 25.85 -25.52
N ARG A 732 -18.05 25.58 -26.02
CA ARG A 732 -17.41 26.44 -27.03
C ARG A 732 -18.15 26.42 -28.37
N ALA A 733 -18.66 25.26 -28.80
CA ALA A 733 -19.47 25.18 -30.03
C ALA A 733 -20.72 26.03 -29.89
N TRP A 734 -21.42 25.91 -28.76
CA TRP A 734 -22.59 26.72 -28.43
C TRP A 734 -22.28 28.23 -28.39
N GLU A 735 -21.18 28.64 -27.73
CA GLU A 735 -20.77 30.06 -27.64
C GLU A 735 -20.50 30.70 -29.02
N HIS A 736 -20.11 29.89 -30.00
CA HIS A 736 -19.85 30.29 -31.38
C HIS A 736 -21.02 30.00 -32.36
N ASP A 737 -22.21 29.66 -31.85
CA ASP A 737 -23.42 29.35 -32.64
C ASP A 737 -23.22 28.17 -33.64
N LEU A 738 -22.34 27.23 -33.28
CA LEU A 738 -22.09 25.98 -34.00
C LEU A 738 -22.91 24.83 -33.39
N PRO A 739 -23.29 23.81 -34.18
CA PRO A 739 -24.03 22.65 -33.67
C PRO A 739 -23.25 21.94 -32.57
N ILE A 740 -23.94 21.58 -31.48
CA ILE A 740 -23.31 20.91 -30.33
C ILE A 740 -22.87 19.51 -30.75
N PRO A 741 -21.55 19.20 -30.70
CA PRO A 741 -21.08 17.87 -31.06
C PRO A 741 -21.51 16.82 -30.02
N SER A 742 -21.69 15.58 -30.47
CA SER A 742 -21.85 14.45 -29.55
C SER A 742 -20.65 14.31 -28.61
N MET A 743 -20.87 13.72 -27.43
CA MET A 743 -19.78 13.48 -26.46
C MET A 743 -18.64 12.65 -27.06
N LEU A 744 -18.95 11.65 -27.88
CA LEU A 744 -17.94 10.83 -28.56
C LEU A 744 -17.08 11.69 -29.51
N THR A 745 -17.72 12.55 -30.31
CA THR A 745 -17.03 13.46 -31.23
C THR A 745 -16.21 14.52 -30.50
N ALA A 746 -16.67 15.00 -29.35
CA ALA A 746 -15.94 15.95 -28.51
C ALA A 746 -14.65 15.31 -27.93
N VAL A 747 -14.74 14.08 -27.40
CA VAL A 747 -13.58 13.31 -26.93
C VAL A 747 -12.62 13.01 -28.08
N GLU A 748 -13.12 12.60 -29.24
CA GLU A 748 -12.33 12.38 -30.46
C GLU A 748 -11.54 13.63 -30.86
N CYS A 749 -12.16 14.81 -30.77
CA CYS A 749 -11.49 16.07 -31.11
C CYS A 749 -10.36 16.41 -30.12
N ASN A 750 -10.48 16.04 -28.85
CA ASN A 750 -9.41 16.23 -27.87
C ASN A 750 -8.25 15.25 -28.06
N MET A 751 -8.47 14.11 -28.73
CA MET A 751 -7.42 13.16 -29.13
C MET A 751 -6.71 13.51 -30.46
N LYS A 752 -7.11 14.60 -31.13
CA LYS A 752 -6.34 15.11 -32.29
C LYS A 752 -5.02 15.71 -31.79
N LEU A 753 -3.94 15.58 -32.57
CA LEU A 753 -2.57 15.88 -32.13
C LEU A 753 -2.41 17.23 -31.41
N SER A 754 -2.85 18.33 -32.03
CA SER A 754 -2.70 19.68 -31.45
C SER A 754 -3.51 19.88 -30.16
N PRO A 755 -4.83 19.58 -30.12
CA PRO A 755 -5.60 19.57 -28.88
C PRO A 755 -5.04 18.67 -27.78
N PHE A 756 -4.60 17.46 -28.15
CA PHE A 756 -4.08 16.47 -27.23
C PHE A 756 -2.83 16.98 -26.53
N LEU A 757 -1.89 17.56 -27.29
CA LEU A 757 -0.68 18.18 -26.75
C LEU A 757 -1.02 19.31 -25.77
N LEU A 758 -1.96 20.20 -26.11
CA LEU A 758 -2.35 21.31 -25.22
C LEU A 758 -2.98 20.82 -23.91
N VAL A 759 -3.84 19.82 -23.99
CA VAL A 759 -4.58 19.30 -22.84
C VAL A 759 -3.69 18.45 -21.93
N THR A 760 -2.66 17.79 -22.46
CA THR A 760 -1.75 16.91 -21.70
C THR A 760 -0.46 17.61 -21.27
N ALA A 761 0.19 18.38 -22.15
CA ALA A 761 1.49 18.99 -21.85
C ALA A 761 1.39 20.03 -20.73
N VAL A 762 0.37 20.90 -20.78
CA VAL A 762 0.18 21.96 -19.76
C VAL A 762 0.13 21.38 -18.34
N PRO A 763 -0.77 20.45 -17.99
CA PRO A 763 -0.84 19.93 -16.62
C PRO A 763 0.34 19.04 -16.23
N LEU A 764 1.01 18.39 -17.20
CA LEU A 764 2.22 17.60 -16.93
C LEU A 764 3.46 18.47 -16.65
N LEU A 765 3.50 19.69 -17.18
CA LEU A 765 4.58 20.66 -16.91
C LEU A 765 4.42 21.38 -15.57
N ILE A 766 3.20 21.49 -15.03
CA ILE A 766 2.96 22.23 -13.77
C ILE A 766 3.75 21.63 -12.58
N PRO A 767 3.72 20.32 -12.30
CA PRO A 767 4.53 19.74 -11.23
C PRO A 767 6.03 19.99 -11.42
N LEU A 768 6.51 19.91 -12.68
CA LEU A 768 7.90 20.18 -13.04
C LEU A 768 8.29 21.61 -12.69
N VAL A 769 7.46 22.59 -13.07
CA VAL A 769 7.69 24.01 -12.73
C VAL A 769 7.65 24.23 -11.22
N LEU A 770 6.68 23.65 -10.52
CA LEU A 770 6.56 23.80 -9.06
C LEU A 770 7.76 23.22 -8.31
N SER A 771 8.27 22.05 -8.70
CA SER A 771 9.46 21.47 -8.08
C SER A 771 10.71 22.33 -8.29
N VAL A 772 10.86 22.92 -9.49
CA VAL A 772 11.94 23.87 -9.77
C VAL A 772 11.82 25.11 -8.89
N LEU A 773 10.60 25.64 -8.70
CA LEU A 773 10.36 26.81 -7.84
C LEU A 773 10.59 26.52 -6.36
N GLN A 774 10.36 25.28 -5.91
CA GLN A 774 10.50 24.87 -4.51
C GLN A 774 11.88 24.29 -4.17
N PHE A 775 12.80 24.15 -5.13
CA PHE A 775 14.09 23.47 -4.97
C PHE A 775 13.99 22.02 -4.45
N HIS A 776 12.89 21.33 -4.77
CA HIS A 776 12.73 19.91 -4.44
C HIS A 776 13.43 19.03 -5.49
N PRO A 777 13.99 17.86 -5.10
CA PRO A 777 14.58 16.93 -6.06
C PRO A 777 13.52 16.47 -7.08
N VAL A 778 13.87 16.51 -8.35
CA VAL A 778 12.98 16.10 -9.46
C VAL A 778 13.07 14.57 -9.61
N PRO A 779 11.94 13.83 -9.59
CA PRO A 779 11.92 12.39 -9.90
C PRO A 779 12.25 12.16 -11.39
N SER A 780 12.27 10.91 -11.90
CA SER A 780 12.32 10.74 -13.36
C SER A 780 11.07 11.31 -14.00
N VAL A 781 11.34 12.35 -14.76
CA VAL A 781 10.37 12.95 -15.64
C VAL A 781 9.90 11.93 -16.68
N SER A 782 10.79 11.05 -17.18
CA SER A 782 10.44 10.07 -18.22
C SER A 782 9.40 9.04 -17.76
N SER A 783 9.61 8.35 -16.63
CA SER A 783 8.67 7.32 -16.16
C SER A 783 7.33 7.95 -15.74
N PHE A 784 7.38 9.10 -15.07
CA PHE A 784 6.20 9.86 -14.69
C PHE A 784 5.36 10.28 -15.89
N LEU A 785 5.99 10.81 -16.95
CA LEU A 785 5.29 11.21 -18.18
C LEU A 785 4.68 10.00 -18.89
N VAL A 786 5.43 8.91 -19.07
CA VAL A 786 4.97 7.70 -19.76
C VAL A 786 3.76 7.08 -19.05
N VAL A 787 3.86 6.89 -17.73
CA VAL A 787 2.77 6.30 -16.95
C VAL A 787 1.57 7.23 -16.88
N SER A 788 1.77 8.53 -16.68
CA SER A 788 0.66 9.49 -16.63
C SER A 788 -0.06 9.59 -17.97
N LEU A 789 0.67 9.51 -19.08
CA LEU A 789 0.09 9.43 -20.42
C LEU A 789 -0.68 8.11 -20.62
N ALA A 790 -0.13 6.98 -20.18
CA ALA A 790 -0.82 5.69 -20.23
C ALA A 790 -2.13 5.71 -19.41
N CYS A 791 -2.12 6.27 -18.20
CA CYS A 791 -3.31 6.46 -17.38
C CYS A 791 -4.34 7.37 -18.08
N TYR A 792 -3.88 8.44 -18.74
CA TYR A 792 -4.77 9.33 -19.50
C TYR A 792 -5.40 8.63 -20.71
N MET A 793 -4.64 7.79 -21.42
CA MET A 793 -5.17 6.98 -22.52
C MET A 793 -6.23 5.98 -22.03
N VAL A 794 -5.95 5.26 -20.94
CA VAL A 794 -6.92 4.35 -20.31
C VAL A 794 -8.17 5.11 -19.84
N ALA A 795 -8.01 6.30 -19.25
CA ALA A 795 -9.12 7.15 -18.86
C ALA A 795 -9.99 7.56 -20.05
N ASN A 796 -9.39 7.95 -21.18
CA ASN A 796 -10.13 8.22 -22.42
C ASN A 796 -10.89 6.97 -22.90
N GLY A 797 -10.24 5.79 -22.89
CA GLY A 797 -10.88 4.52 -23.25
C GLY A 797 -12.08 4.18 -22.36
N LEU A 798 -11.95 4.34 -21.04
CA LEU A 798 -13.06 4.12 -20.10
C LEU A 798 -14.23 5.08 -20.35
N ILE A 799 -13.95 6.36 -20.60
CA ILE A 799 -15.00 7.33 -20.93
C ILE A 799 -15.66 7.00 -22.28
N ILE A 800 -14.91 6.55 -23.29
CA ILE A 800 -15.46 6.08 -24.55
C ILE A 800 -16.39 4.88 -24.32
N ILE A 801 -15.99 3.90 -23.50
CA ILE A 801 -16.83 2.75 -23.14
C ILE A 801 -18.14 3.24 -22.49
N VAL A 802 -18.07 4.13 -21.50
CA VAL A 802 -19.26 4.70 -20.82
C VAL A 802 -20.16 5.46 -21.81
N ILE A 803 -19.58 6.26 -22.73
CA ILE A 803 -20.31 6.99 -23.77
C ILE A 803 -21.04 6.02 -24.70
N VAL A 804 -20.35 5.01 -25.22
CA VAL A 804 -20.93 4.05 -26.18
C VAL A 804 -22.04 3.22 -25.53
N ILE A 805 -21.80 2.71 -24.31
CA ILE A 805 -22.82 1.93 -23.58
C ILE A 805 -24.03 2.80 -23.28
N SER A 806 -23.84 4.00 -22.73
CA SER A 806 -24.97 4.88 -22.41
C SER A 806 -25.74 5.33 -23.65
N GLN A 807 -25.07 5.67 -24.74
CA GLN A 807 -25.73 5.97 -26.02
C GLN A 807 -26.54 4.77 -26.51
N PHE A 808 -25.96 3.58 -26.53
CA PHE A 808 -26.66 2.36 -26.94
C PHE A 808 -27.93 2.13 -26.11
N VAL A 809 -27.82 2.22 -24.79
CA VAL A 809 -28.97 2.07 -23.87
C VAL A 809 -30.07 3.09 -24.19
N PHE A 810 -29.75 4.38 -24.33
CA PHE A 810 -30.77 5.39 -24.66
C PHE A 810 -31.42 5.17 -26.03
N HIS A 811 -30.66 4.78 -27.05
CA HIS A 811 -31.23 4.52 -28.37
C HIS A 811 -32.16 3.30 -28.35
N VAL A 812 -31.76 2.20 -27.70
CA VAL A 812 -32.61 1.01 -27.53
C VAL A 812 -33.88 1.37 -26.75
N CYS A 813 -33.77 2.09 -25.63
CA CYS A 813 -34.91 2.54 -24.84
C CYS A 813 -35.85 3.45 -25.64
N ALA A 814 -35.32 4.39 -26.42
CA ALA A 814 -36.11 5.31 -27.23
C ALA A 814 -36.84 4.56 -28.37
N VAL A 815 -36.15 3.67 -29.08
CA VAL A 815 -36.75 2.84 -30.14
C VAL A 815 -37.84 1.94 -29.57
N ALA A 816 -37.58 1.27 -28.45
CA ALA A 816 -38.57 0.44 -27.76
C ALA A 816 -39.79 1.29 -27.34
N HIS A 817 -39.58 2.46 -26.74
CA HIS A 817 -40.67 3.35 -26.32
C HIS A 817 -41.52 3.81 -27.51
N VAL A 818 -40.91 4.22 -28.61
CA VAL A 818 -41.63 4.66 -29.82
C VAL A 818 -42.37 3.49 -30.47
N PHE A 819 -41.77 2.30 -30.48
CA PHE A 819 -42.41 1.07 -30.98
C PHE A 819 -43.65 0.72 -30.14
N PHE A 820 -43.53 0.66 -28.81
CA PHE A 820 -44.64 0.38 -27.91
C PHE A 820 -45.71 1.47 -27.98
N ARG A 821 -45.33 2.75 -28.05
CA ARG A 821 -46.29 3.86 -28.19
C ARG A 821 -47.09 3.76 -29.49
N LYS A 822 -46.45 3.47 -30.62
CA LYS A 822 -47.14 3.27 -31.91
C LYS A 822 -48.05 2.03 -31.87
N ARG A 823 -47.56 0.90 -31.33
CA ARG A 823 -48.35 -0.33 -31.14
C ARG A 823 -49.56 -0.09 -30.23
N TRP A 824 -49.38 0.66 -29.15
CA TRP A 824 -50.44 1.01 -28.21
C TRP A 824 -51.51 1.87 -28.87
N GLN A 825 -51.12 2.92 -29.61
CA GLN A 825 -52.06 3.77 -30.36
C GLN A 825 -52.87 2.99 -31.40
N VAL A 826 -52.28 1.97 -32.04
CA VAL A 826 -53.00 1.07 -32.96
C VAL A 826 -53.96 0.14 -32.20
N TRP A 827 -53.59 -0.31 -30.99
CA TRP A 827 -54.43 -1.17 -30.16
C TRP A 827 -55.61 -0.41 -29.54
N GLU A 828 -55.38 0.84 -29.14
CA GLU A 828 -56.38 1.79 -28.62
C GLU A 828 -57.42 2.16 -29.69
N GLY A 829 -57.06 2.13 -30.97
CA GLY A 829 -57.99 2.29 -32.10
C GLY A 829 -58.93 1.09 -32.35
N ASN A 830 -58.66 -0.09 -31.77
CA ASN A 830 -59.43 -1.32 -32.00
C ASN A 830 -60.26 -1.79 -30.79
N PHE A 831 -60.11 -1.19 -29.60
CA PHE A 831 -60.81 -1.62 -28.39
C PHE A 831 -61.53 -0.47 -27.68
N CYS A 832 -62.85 -0.58 -27.56
CA CYS A 832 -63.68 0.34 -26.77
C CYS A 832 -63.55 0.01 -25.26
N LEU A 833 -62.57 0.61 -24.58
CA LEU A 833 -62.27 0.36 -23.16
C LEU A 833 -62.72 1.52 -22.26
N VAL A 834 -64.04 1.59 -22.05
CA VAL A 834 -64.71 2.54 -21.14
C VAL A 834 -64.24 2.43 -19.68
N CYS A 835 -63.67 1.28 -19.28
CA CYS A 835 -63.25 1.02 -17.89
C CYS A 835 -61.89 1.66 -17.50
N LEU A 836 -60.97 1.83 -18.46
CA LEU A 836 -59.65 2.44 -18.19
C LEU A 836 -59.76 3.96 -18.03
N GLN A 837 -60.71 4.57 -18.73
CA GLN A 837 -60.95 6.02 -18.71
C GLN A 837 -61.55 6.49 -17.36
N GLN A 838 -62.30 5.62 -16.66
CA GLN A 838 -62.74 5.87 -15.28
C GLN A 838 -61.57 5.83 -14.28
N PHE A 839 -60.60 4.92 -14.44
CA PHE A 839 -59.40 4.87 -13.59
C PHE A 839 -58.48 6.09 -13.78
N ILE A 840 -58.31 6.54 -15.03
CA ILE A 840 -57.55 7.77 -15.36
C ILE A 840 -58.27 9.02 -14.81
N ASN A 841 -59.60 9.06 -14.85
CA ASN A 841 -60.40 10.12 -14.24
C ASN A 841 -60.32 10.14 -12.70
N LEU A 842 -60.11 9.00 -12.04
CA LEU A 842 -59.85 8.94 -10.60
C LEU A 842 -58.47 9.53 -10.25
N GLY A 843 -57.46 9.26 -11.08
CA GLY A 843 -56.15 9.91 -11.00
C GLY A 843 -56.22 11.43 -11.17
N SER A 844 -57.11 11.92 -12.05
CA SER A 844 -57.30 13.37 -12.30
C SER A 844 -57.72 14.19 -11.05
N ARG A 845 -58.36 13.56 -10.07
CA ARG A 845 -58.71 14.19 -8.78
C ARG A 845 -57.49 14.40 -7.88
N ILE A 846 -56.50 13.50 -7.94
CA ILE A 846 -55.19 13.66 -7.28
C ILE A 846 -54.37 14.76 -8.00
N PHE A 847 -54.46 14.84 -9.33
CA PHE A 847 -53.82 15.90 -10.14
C PHE A 847 -54.40 17.31 -9.95
N SER A 848 -55.56 17.45 -9.29
CA SER A 848 -56.22 18.76 -9.07
C SER A 848 -55.79 19.47 -7.79
N ILE A 849 -54.98 18.84 -6.94
CA ILE A 849 -54.45 19.40 -5.69
C ILE A 849 -53.49 20.56 -6.01
N LYS A 850 -53.64 21.72 -5.33
CA LYS A 850 -52.79 22.93 -5.51
C LYS A 850 -51.29 22.60 -5.50
N VAL A 851 -50.87 21.68 -4.63
CA VAL A 851 -49.48 21.20 -4.51
C VAL A 851 -49.00 20.53 -5.81
N VAL A 852 -49.80 19.66 -6.44
CA VAL A 852 -49.45 18.99 -7.70
C VAL A 852 -49.37 19.99 -8.87
N ARG A 853 -50.22 21.02 -8.85
CA ARG A 853 -50.19 22.12 -9.85
C ARG A 853 -48.93 22.99 -9.70
N VAL A 854 -48.50 23.27 -8.46
CA VAL A 854 -47.23 23.98 -8.16
C VAL A 854 -46.02 23.11 -8.51
N VAL A 855 -46.05 21.81 -8.22
CA VAL A 855 -44.99 20.84 -8.59
C VAL A 855 -44.82 20.75 -10.11
N ARG A 856 -45.93 20.79 -10.88
CA ARG A 856 -45.90 20.80 -12.35
C ARG A 856 -45.43 22.14 -12.95
N SER A 857 -45.56 23.24 -12.20
CA SER A 857 -45.23 24.59 -12.71
C SER A 857 -43.72 24.86 -12.85
N ASN A 858 -42.87 24.16 -12.08
CA ASN A 858 -41.41 24.30 -12.14
C ASN A 858 -40.70 22.96 -11.80
N PRO A 859 -40.67 21.99 -12.74
CA PRO A 859 -40.11 20.66 -12.49
C PRO A 859 -38.64 20.70 -12.08
N VAL A 860 -37.87 21.66 -12.63
CA VAL A 860 -36.44 21.86 -12.35
C VAL A 860 -36.18 22.35 -10.91
N LEU A 861 -37.08 23.17 -10.36
CA LEU A 861 -36.97 23.63 -8.97
C LEU A 861 -37.30 22.50 -7.99
N MET A 862 -38.30 21.68 -8.33
CA MET A 862 -38.70 20.54 -7.50
C MET A 862 -37.64 19.45 -7.47
N THR A 863 -37.00 19.13 -8.61
CA THR A 863 -35.89 18.19 -8.63
C THR A 863 -34.72 18.69 -7.79
N ALA A 864 -34.39 19.98 -7.85
CA ALA A 864 -33.36 20.59 -7.01
C ALA A 864 -33.71 20.50 -5.51
N LEU A 865 -34.93 20.87 -5.12
CA LEU A 865 -35.37 20.81 -3.72
C LEU A 865 -35.33 19.39 -3.15
N VAL A 866 -35.88 18.41 -3.87
CA VAL A 866 -35.86 17.00 -3.44
C VAL A 866 -34.42 16.49 -3.35
N ALA A 867 -33.58 16.79 -4.35
CA ALA A 867 -32.18 16.39 -4.33
C ALA A 867 -31.44 17.02 -3.13
N ILE A 868 -31.60 18.31 -2.87
CA ILE A 868 -30.96 19.01 -1.74
C ILE A 868 -31.41 18.42 -0.40
N ILE A 869 -32.71 18.13 -0.21
CA ILE A 869 -33.22 17.48 1.01
C ILE A 869 -32.53 16.13 1.22
N LEU A 870 -32.43 15.30 0.17
CA LEU A 870 -31.74 14.01 0.27
C LEU A 870 -30.25 14.16 0.57
N VAL A 871 -29.57 15.14 -0.02
CA VAL A 871 -28.13 15.42 0.24
C VAL A 871 -27.88 15.88 1.68
N CYS A 872 -28.79 16.68 2.25
CA CYS A 872 -28.62 17.24 3.60
C CYS A 872 -29.04 16.26 4.70
N PHE A 873 -30.08 15.46 4.46
CA PHE A 873 -30.73 14.69 5.52
C PHE A 873 -30.63 13.17 5.36
N VAL A 874 -30.22 12.68 4.19
CA VAL A 874 -30.19 11.23 3.91
C VAL A 874 -28.79 10.80 3.47
N HIS A 875 -28.40 11.04 2.22
CA HIS A 875 -27.09 10.72 1.69
C HIS A 875 -26.80 11.45 0.37
N PRO A 876 -25.57 11.96 0.13
CA PRO A 876 -25.21 12.67 -1.09
C PRO A 876 -25.47 11.90 -2.39
N ALA A 877 -25.15 10.60 -2.43
CA ALA A 877 -25.38 9.75 -3.60
C ALA A 877 -26.86 9.67 -4.02
N LEU A 878 -27.79 9.68 -3.05
CA LEU A 878 -29.23 9.62 -3.34
C LEU A 878 -29.73 10.94 -3.94
N GLY A 879 -29.26 12.08 -3.44
CA GLY A 879 -29.56 13.38 -4.03
C GLY A 879 -29.00 13.52 -5.45
N LEU A 880 -27.76 13.07 -5.68
CA LEU A 880 -27.17 13.02 -7.03
C LEU A 880 -27.91 12.03 -7.95
N SER A 881 -28.48 10.95 -7.40
CA SER A 881 -29.30 10.00 -8.17
C SER A 881 -30.60 10.64 -8.69
N VAL A 882 -31.23 11.53 -7.92
CA VAL A 882 -32.40 12.32 -8.39
C VAL A 882 -32.02 13.21 -9.58
N LEU A 883 -30.86 13.87 -9.51
CA LEU A 883 -30.32 14.67 -10.61
C LEU A 883 -30.06 13.81 -11.86
N LEU A 884 -29.46 12.62 -11.69
CA LEU A 884 -29.22 11.68 -12.77
C LEU A 884 -30.50 11.20 -13.45
N ILE A 885 -31.52 10.84 -12.69
CA ILE A 885 -32.83 10.44 -13.22
C ILE A 885 -33.44 11.59 -14.04
N SER A 886 -33.32 12.84 -13.56
CA SER A 886 -33.78 14.02 -14.29
C SER A 886 -33.05 14.18 -15.64
N HIS A 887 -31.73 14.02 -15.66
CA HIS A 887 -30.94 14.06 -16.90
C HIS A 887 -31.30 12.90 -17.84
N ALA A 888 -31.44 11.68 -17.32
CA ALA A 888 -31.77 10.49 -18.11
C ALA A 888 -33.16 10.62 -18.76
N LEU A 889 -34.16 11.08 -18.01
CA LEU A 889 -35.51 11.33 -18.53
C LEU A 889 -35.50 12.41 -19.62
N SER A 890 -34.70 13.47 -19.42
CA SER A 890 -34.54 14.54 -20.43
C SER A 890 -33.89 14.02 -21.72
N CYS A 891 -32.85 13.19 -21.60
CA CYS A 891 -32.20 12.54 -22.76
C CYS A 891 -33.17 11.63 -23.51
N HIS A 892 -33.93 10.81 -22.79
CA HIS A 892 -34.93 9.91 -23.36
C HIS A 892 -36.02 10.67 -24.12
N ASN A 893 -36.59 11.72 -23.51
CA ASN A 893 -37.62 12.55 -24.13
C ASN A 893 -37.11 13.25 -25.40
N ALA A 894 -35.88 13.75 -25.38
CA ALA A 894 -35.25 14.36 -26.54
C ALA A 894 -35.13 13.37 -27.71
N LEU A 895 -34.62 12.15 -27.46
CA LEU A 895 -34.55 11.11 -28.50
C LEU A 895 -35.91 10.68 -29.06
N CYS A 896 -36.94 10.58 -28.20
CA CYS A 896 -38.27 10.14 -28.65
C CYS A 896 -38.98 11.14 -29.58
N SER A 897 -38.53 12.40 -29.64
CA SER A 897 -39.19 13.48 -30.40
C SER A 897 -38.75 13.61 -31.86
N TYR A 898 -37.62 13.01 -32.27
CA TYR A 898 -37.07 13.00 -33.64
C TYR A 898 -36.98 14.39 -34.32
N ASP A 899 -36.53 15.42 -33.59
CA ASP A 899 -36.28 16.78 -34.09
C ASP A 899 -34.79 17.15 -33.94
N ASP A 900 -34.22 17.90 -34.88
CA ASP A 900 -32.78 18.27 -34.91
C ASP A 900 -32.40 19.15 -33.71
N ILE A 901 -33.29 20.06 -33.29
CA ILE A 901 -33.10 20.88 -32.08
C ILE A 901 -33.05 19.96 -30.84
N GLN A 902 -33.85 18.90 -30.84
CA GLN A 902 -33.90 17.95 -29.73
C GLN A 902 -32.66 17.05 -29.70
N LEU A 903 -32.03 16.80 -30.85
CA LEU A 903 -30.75 16.10 -30.92
C LEU A 903 -29.60 16.91 -30.30
N GLU A 904 -29.55 18.23 -30.52
CA GLU A 904 -28.57 19.11 -29.86
C GLU A 904 -28.77 19.13 -28.33
N ILE A 905 -30.03 19.19 -27.88
CA ILE A 905 -30.38 19.08 -26.45
C ILE A 905 -29.91 17.75 -25.88
N PHE A 906 -30.12 16.64 -26.60
CA PHE A 906 -29.63 15.33 -26.18
C PHE A 906 -28.11 15.33 -26.01
N HIS A 907 -27.35 15.87 -26.97
CA HIS A 907 -25.88 15.89 -26.89
C HIS A 907 -25.36 16.66 -25.67
N HIS A 908 -25.94 17.83 -25.37
CA HIS A 908 -25.59 18.59 -24.16
C HIS A 908 -25.96 17.85 -22.87
N ARG A 909 -27.18 17.30 -22.81
CA ARG A 909 -27.68 16.58 -21.62
C ARG A 909 -26.93 15.28 -21.36
N HIS A 910 -26.52 14.58 -22.41
CA HIS A 910 -25.73 13.36 -22.32
C HIS A 910 -24.34 13.63 -21.71
N GLY A 911 -23.71 14.76 -22.04
CA GLY A 911 -22.46 15.19 -21.42
C GLY A 911 -22.59 15.45 -19.91
N MET A 912 -23.63 16.21 -19.52
CA MET A 912 -23.93 16.46 -18.11
C MET A 912 -24.27 15.17 -17.35
N LEU A 913 -25.01 14.25 -17.98
CA LEU A 913 -25.33 12.95 -17.40
C LEU A 913 -24.06 12.16 -17.08
N ILE A 914 -23.09 12.09 -18.00
CA ILE A 914 -21.84 11.35 -17.79
C ILE A 914 -21.03 11.97 -16.65
N LEU A 915 -20.91 13.30 -16.59
CA LEU A 915 -20.18 13.97 -15.50
C LEU A 915 -20.79 13.66 -14.13
N HIS A 916 -22.10 13.84 -13.99
CA HIS A 916 -22.79 13.57 -12.72
C HIS A 916 -22.86 12.09 -12.39
N LEU A 917 -22.78 11.20 -13.39
CA LEU A 917 -22.72 9.75 -13.17
C LEU A 917 -21.41 9.39 -12.49
N LEU A 918 -20.28 9.92 -12.99
CA LEU A 918 -18.98 9.75 -12.35
C LEU A 918 -18.98 10.35 -10.93
N ALA A 919 -19.55 11.54 -10.74
CA ALA A 919 -19.67 12.16 -9.42
C ALA A 919 -20.49 11.29 -8.44
N MET A 920 -21.63 10.72 -8.89
CA MET A 920 -22.44 9.82 -8.06
C MET A 920 -21.69 8.53 -7.72
N LEU A 921 -21.00 7.92 -8.70
CA LEU A 921 -20.21 6.70 -8.49
C LEU A 921 -19.08 6.88 -7.48
N MET A 922 -18.52 8.09 -7.34
CA MET A 922 -17.51 8.38 -6.32
C MET A 922 -18.06 8.29 -4.88
N PHE A 923 -19.36 8.48 -4.67
CA PHE A 923 -20.05 8.28 -3.40
C PHE A 923 -20.66 6.88 -3.25
N ALA A 924 -20.46 5.97 -4.21
CA ALA A 924 -20.98 4.60 -4.10
C ALA A 924 -20.42 3.85 -2.89
N PRO A 925 -19.11 3.92 -2.55
CA PRO A 925 -18.58 3.28 -1.34
C PRO A 925 -19.23 3.81 -0.06
N SER A 926 -19.37 5.13 0.09
CA SER A 926 -19.99 5.72 1.28
C SER A 926 -21.48 5.37 1.39
N LEU A 927 -22.18 5.26 0.25
CA LEU A 927 -23.57 4.79 0.23
C LEU A 927 -23.69 3.36 0.74
N VAL A 928 -22.75 2.47 0.39
CA VAL A 928 -22.72 1.09 0.91
C VAL A 928 -22.53 1.09 2.42
N ALA A 929 -21.58 1.89 2.93
CA ALA A 929 -21.36 2.05 4.38
C ALA A 929 -22.61 2.60 5.10
N TRP A 930 -23.28 3.59 4.51
CA TRP A 930 -24.50 4.17 5.04
C TRP A 930 -25.68 3.17 5.06
N LEU A 931 -25.84 2.35 4.00
CA LEU A 931 -26.90 1.33 3.94
C LEU A 931 -26.75 0.28 5.06
N GLN A 932 -25.53 -0.06 5.45
CA GLN A 932 -25.25 -0.94 6.59
C GLN A 932 -25.74 -0.33 7.91
N ARG A 933 -25.60 1.00 8.07
CA ARG A 933 -25.99 1.75 9.27
C ARG A 933 -27.50 1.92 9.47
N LEU A 934 -28.34 1.66 8.47
CA LEU A 934 -29.80 1.80 8.58
C LEU A 934 -30.42 0.98 9.72
N ARG A 935 -29.72 -0.04 10.23
CA ARG A 935 -30.12 -0.85 11.40
C ARG A 935 -29.59 -0.34 12.74
N LEU A 936 -28.63 0.59 12.75
CA LEU A 936 -27.84 1.02 13.91
C LEU A 936 -28.10 2.47 14.36
N GLY A 937 -28.89 3.24 13.59
CA GLY A 937 -29.25 4.64 13.88
C GLY A 937 -29.02 5.57 12.68
N GLN A 938 -29.65 6.75 12.68
CA GLN A 938 -29.45 7.75 11.62
C GLN A 938 -28.29 8.69 11.98
N SER A 939 -27.28 8.76 11.10
CA SER A 939 -26.27 9.82 11.12
C SER A 939 -26.51 10.73 9.90
N PHE A 940 -26.58 12.04 10.13
CA PHE A 940 -26.66 13.01 9.03
C PHE A 940 -25.37 12.99 8.21
N PRO A 941 -25.44 13.19 6.88
CA PRO A 941 -24.25 13.34 6.05
C PRO A 941 -23.29 14.42 6.54
N TRP A 942 -22.01 14.22 6.29
CA TRP A 942 -20.98 15.18 6.67
C TRP A 942 -21.18 16.53 5.97
N PHE A 943 -21.10 17.63 6.72
CA PHE A 943 -21.49 18.96 6.25
C PHE A 943 -20.78 19.38 4.96
N LEU A 944 -19.47 19.14 4.85
CA LEU A 944 -18.70 19.47 3.65
C LEU A 944 -19.21 18.73 2.41
N ASP A 945 -19.53 17.44 2.54
CA ASP A 945 -20.02 16.64 1.42
C ASP A 945 -21.39 17.12 0.96
N SER A 946 -22.26 17.49 1.91
CA SER A 946 -23.56 18.08 1.59
C SER A 946 -23.42 19.41 0.85
N VAL A 947 -22.58 20.34 1.33
CA VAL A 947 -22.36 21.64 0.68
C VAL A 947 -21.80 21.48 -0.72
N LEU A 948 -20.79 20.63 -0.91
CA LEU A 948 -20.21 20.38 -2.23
C LEU A 948 -21.23 19.74 -3.17
N CYS A 949 -22.01 18.76 -2.71
CA CYS A 949 -23.04 18.13 -3.54
C CYS A 949 -24.21 19.06 -3.87
N ILE A 950 -24.57 19.99 -2.99
CA ILE A 950 -25.51 21.07 -3.34
C ILE A 950 -24.94 21.88 -4.51
N GLY A 951 -23.66 22.25 -4.47
CA GLY A 951 -22.98 22.89 -5.60
C GLY A 951 -23.06 22.08 -6.89
N VAL A 952 -22.84 20.76 -6.83
CA VAL A 952 -22.98 19.85 -7.99
C VAL A 952 -24.43 19.80 -8.50
N ILE A 953 -25.42 19.77 -7.61
CA ILE A 953 -26.84 19.82 -7.99
C ILE A 953 -27.16 21.14 -8.68
N LEU A 954 -26.68 22.25 -8.14
CA LEU A 954 -26.84 23.58 -8.72
C LEU A 954 -26.19 23.66 -10.11
N HIS A 955 -25.03 23.05 -10.30
CA HIS A 955 -24.39 22.90 -11.62
C HIS A 955 -25.32 22.18 -12.61
N GLY A 956 -25.79 20.96 -12.27
CA GLY A 956 -26.66 20.19 -13.17
C GLY A 956 -28.03 20.83 -13.45
N VAL A 957 -28.56 21.60 -12.50
CA VAL A 957 -29.86 22.28 -12.59
C VAL A 957 -29.77 23.62 -13.32
N CYS A 958 -28.73 24.41 -13.06
CA CYS A 958 -28.54 25.73 -13.68
C CYS A 958 -28.04 25.63 -15.11
N ASP A 959 -27.10 24.72 -15.37
CA ASP A 959 -26.50 24.53 -16.70
C ASP A 959 -27.27 23.50 -17.55
N SER A 960 -28.48 23.19 -17.10
CA SER A 960 -29.42 22.25 -17.71
C SER A 960 -29.87 22.72 -19.10
N ASN A 961 -30.02 24.02 -19.32
CA ASN A 961 -30.55 24.57 -20.57
C ASN A 961 -29.50 25.46 -21.24
N PRO A 962 -28.98 25.11 -22.43
CA PRO A 962 -27.86 25.83 -23.03
C PRO A 962 -28.17 27.29 -23.35
N GLU A 963 -29.44 27.64 -23.63
CA GLU A 963 -29.92 29.02 -23.81
C GLU A 963 -29.82 29.91 -22.56
N LEU A 964 -29.71 29.29 -21.39
CA LEU A 964 -29.65 29.96 -20.09
C LEU A 964 -28.21 30.02 -19.53
N ASN A 965 -27.25 29.38 -20.19
CA ASN A 965 -25.86 29.31 -19.75
C ASN A 965 -25.17 30.68 -19.82
N PHE A 966 -24.28 30.94 -18.85
CA PHE A 966 -23.31 32.05 -18.75
C PHE A 966 -23.39 33.13 -19.85
N PHE A 967 -24.22 34.17 -19.64
CA PHE A 967 -24.12 35.41 -20.40
C PHE A 967 -23.94 36.62 -19.47
N VAL A 968 -22.65 36.98 -19.32
CA VAL A 968 -22.02 38.32 -19.24
C VAL A 968 -22.51 39.31 -18.18
N TYR A 969 -21.62 39.67 -17.25
CA TYR A 969 -21.60 41.00 -16.63
C TYR A 969 -20.14 41.48 -16.52
N PRO A 970 -19.81 42.74 -16.88
CA PRO A 970 -18.50 43.32 -16.63
C PRO A 970 -18.28 43.45 -15.11
N ILE A 971 -17.10 43.06 -14.63
CA ILE A 971 -16.67 43.35 -13.26
C ILE A 971 -16.59 44.87 -13.13
N PRO A 972 -17.27 45.51 -12.15
CA PRO A 972 -17.18 46.96 -11.95
C PRO A 972 -15.71 47.34 -11.68
N GLY A 973 -15.12 48.15 -12.55
CA GLY A 973 -13.73 48.64 -12.41
C GLY A 973 -12.67 47.95 -13.26
N VAL A 974 -12.97 46.84 -13.97
CA VAL A 974 -12.01 46.18 -14.87
C VAL A 974 -12.63 45.97 -16.25
N ARG A 975 -12.23 46.79 -17.23
CA ARG A 975 -12.69 46.65 -18.63
C ARG A 975 -12.10 45.37 -19.24
N GLY A 976 -12.97 44.47 -19.73
CA GLY A 976 -12.62 43.49 -20.77
C GLY A 976 -12.42 42.02 -20.40
N LEU A 977 -12.68 41.57 -19.16
CA LEU A 977 -12.55 40.15 -18.81
C LEU A 977 -13.90 39.41 -18.93
N GLU A 978 -14.15 38.76 -20.08
CA GLU A 978 -15.30 37.87 -20.30
C GLU A 978 -14.99 36.43 -19.84
N VAL A 979 -15.58 35.98 -18.74
CA VAL A 979 -15.44 34.58 -18.29
C VAL A 979 -16.53 33.72 -18.94
N LYS A 980 -16.14 32.92 -19.94
CA LYS A 980 -17.01 32.00 -20.69
C LYS A 980 -17.11 30.64 -20.01
N LEU A 981 -18.23 29.92 -20.18
CA LEU A 981 -18.43 28.58 -19.62
C LEU A 981 -17.41 27.58 -20.17
N SER A 982 -17.04 27.73 -21.45
CA SER A 982 -15.95 26.95 -22.06
C SER A 982 -14.61 27.11 -21.33
N ILE A 983 -14.29 28.31 -20.83
CA ILE A 983 -13.08 28.59 -20.05
C ILE A 983 -13.21 27.96 -18.65
N ALA A 984 -14.37 28.05 -18.01
CA ALA A 984 -14.62 27.42 -16.72
C ALA A 984 -14.44 25.89 -16.79
N TYR A 985 -15.00 25.23 -17.80
CA TYR A 985 -14.78 23.79 -18.03
C TYR A 985 -13.34 23.44 -18.39
N LEU A 986 -12.62 24.31 -19.12
CA LEU A 986 -11.19 24.11 -19.38
C LEU A 986 -10.37 24.11 -18.09
N LEU A 987 -10.58 25.11 -17.23
CA LEU A 987 -9.90 25.23 -15.94
C LEU A 987 -10.26 24.07 -15.01
N ALA A 988 -11.54 23.68 -14.94
CA ALA A 988 -11.98 22.51 -14.19
C ALA A 988 -11.36 21.22 -14.72
N GLY A 989 -11.20 21.09 -16.04
CA GLY A 989 -10.49 19.97 -16.67
C GLY A 989 -9.01 19.92 -16.24
N TYR A 990 -8.29 21.04 -16.26
CA TYR A 990 -6.90 21.09 -15.79
C TYR A 990 -6.79 20.80 -14.29
N PHE A 991 -7.65 21.37 -13.46
CA PHE A 991 -7.69 21.10 -12.03
C PHE A 991 -7.99 19.63 -11.73
N SER A 992 -8.89 19.00 -12.50
CA SER A 992 -9.19 17.58 -12.38
C SER A 992 -8.02 16.70 -12.81
N PHE A 993 -7.30 17.11 -13.85
CA PHE A 993 -6.08 16.43 -14.30
C PHE A 993 -5.02 16.44 -13.19
N LEU A 994 -4.74 17.62 -12.60
CA LEU A 994 -3.79 17.77 -11.50
C LEU A 994 -4.23 16.99 -10.25
N SER A 995 -5.53 16.97 -9.95
CA SER A 995 -6.09 16.18 -8.85
C SER A 995 -5.89 14.67 -9.06
N GLY A 996 -6.02 14.20 -10.30
CA GLY A 996 -5.67 12.83 -10.68
C GLY A 996 -4.18 12.54 -10.53
N LEU A 997 -3.29 13.44 -10.97
CA LEU A 997 -1.84 13.30 -10.78
C LEU A 997 -1.44 13.20 -9.30
N ALA A 998 -2.18 13.89 -8.42
CA ALA A 998 -2.01 13.86 -6.97
C ALA A 998 -2.70 12.68 -6.27
N LEU A 999 -3.29 11.72 -6.99
CA LEU A 999 -4.06 10.59 -6.46
C LEU A 999 -5.24 11.00 -5.55
N ALA A 1000 -5.77 12.22 -5.74
CA ALA A 1000 -6.83 12.80 -4.91
C ALA A 1000 -8.05 13.20 -5.76
N PRO A 1001 -8.73 12.24 -6.42
CA PRO A 1001 -9.83 12.53 -7.33
C PRO A 1001 -11.02 13.22 -6.65
N TYR A 1002 -11.23 13.04 -5.33
CA TYR A 1002 -12.26 13.76 -4.58
C TYR A 1002 -12.19 15.29 -4.72
N ARG A 1003 -10.99 15.86 -5.00
CA ARG A 1003 -10.84 17.31 -5.14
C ARG A 1003 -11.69 17.87 -6.28
N VAL A 1004 -12.04 17.06 -7.27
CA VAL A 1004 -12.86 17.48 -8.42
C VAL A 1004 -14.23 18.03 -8.01
N PHE A 1005 -14.76 17.63 -6.84
CA PHE A 1005 -15.98 18.23 -6.29
C PHE A 1005 -15.88 19.73 -6.03
N TYR A 1006 -14.70 20.24 -5.66
CA TYR A 1006 -14.49 21.69 -5.52
C TYR A 1006 -14.68 22.41 -6.87
N ALA A 1007 -14.18 21.83 -7.97
CA ALA A 1007 -14.36 22.41 -9.31
C ALA A 1007 -15.83 22.35 -9.77
N MET A 1008 -16.51 21.22 -9.59
CA MET A 1008 -17.94 21.11 -9.94
C MET A 1008 -18.81 22.06 -9.11
N ALA A 1009 -18.59 22.11 -7.79
CA ALA A 1009 -19.36 22.95 -6.88
C ALA A 1009 -19.14 24.44 -7.13
N THR A 1010 -17.91 24.86 -7.45
CA THR A 1010 -17.62 26.26 -7.80
C THR A 1010 -18.32 26.69 -9.08
N ILE A 1011 -18.29 25.88 -10.14
CA ILE A 1011 -19.05 26.17 -11.36
C ILE A 1011 -20.54 26.29 -11.02
N GLY A 1012 -21.10 25.33 -10.27
CA GLY A 1012 -22.51 25.36 -9.88
C GLY A 1012 -22.92 26.57 -9.05
N ALA A 1013 -22.07 26.99 -8.11
CA ALA A 1013 -22.28 28.20 -7.31
C ALA A 1013 -22.31 29.45 -8.19
N PHE A 1014 -21.35 29.59 -9.12
CA PHE A 1014 -21.35 30.71 -10.06
C PHE A 1014 -22.58 30.67 -10.97
N SER A 1015 -22.91 29.52 -11.57
CA SER A 1015 -24.09 29.37 -12.43
C SER A 1015 -25.38 29.75 -11.71
N PHE A 1016 -25.52 29.40 -10.42
CA PHE A 1016 -26.66 29.79 -9.60
C PHE A 1016 -26.71 31.32 -9.37
N VAL A 1017 -25.60 31.93 -8.95
CA VAL A 1017 -25.52 33.39 -8.72
C VAL A 1017 -25.87 34.16 -9.98
N PHE A 1018 -25.32 33.77 -11.14
CA PHE A 1018 -25.64 34.42 -12.41
C PHE A 1018 -27.12 34.27 -12.79
N ARG A 1019 -27.71 33.10 -12.56
CA ARG A 1019 -29.14 32.88 -12.81
C ARG A 1019 -30.02 33.77 -11.94
N MET A 1020 -29.65 33.97 -10.68
CA MET A 1020 -30.34 34.88 -9.76
C MET A 1020 -30.23 36.35 -10.21
N ILE A 1021 -29.04 36.79 -10.62
CA ILE A 1021 -28.82 38.15 -11.14
C ILE A 1021 -29.65 38.39 -12.41
N ARG A 1022 -29.62 37.45 -13.37
CA ARG A 1022 -30.40 37.55 -14.63
C ARG A 1022 -31.90 37.63 -14.36
N ARG A 1023 -32.40 36.83 -13.40
CA ARG A 1023 -33.81 36.89 -12.97
C ARG A 1023 -34.16 38.26 -12.38
N ARG A 1024 -33.33 38.77 -11.46
CA ARG A 1024 -33.52 40.08 -10.84
C ARG A 1024 -33.52 41.22 -11.86
N ASN A 1025 -32.63 41.19 -12.84
CA ASN A 1025 -32.56 42.23 -13.87
C ASN A 1025 -33.75 42.17 -14.84
N ARG A 1026 -34.24 40.96 -15.16
CA ARG A 1026 -35.48 40.76 -15.93
C ARG A 1026 -36.70 41.31 -15.17
N GLU A 1027 -36.75 41.14 -13.85
CA GLU A 1027 -37.79 41.68 -12.98
C GLU A 1027 -37.71 43.22 -12.85
N LYS A 1028 -36.51 43.81 -13.01
CA LYS A 1028 -36.27 45.27 -12.98
C LYS A 1028 -36.52 45.99 -14.32
N GLY A 1029 -36.83 45.27 -15.40
CA GLY A 1029 -37.10 45.89 -16.72
C GLY A 1029 -35.85 46.46 -17.41
N GLU A 1030 -34.65 46.18 -16.92
CA GLU A 1030 -33.41 46.55 -17.61
C GLU A 1030 -33.30 45.67 -18.87
N ALA A 1031 -33.32 46.30 -20.05
CA ALA A 1031 -33.16 45.63 -21.32
C ALA A 1031 -31.73 45.04 -21.42
N ILE A 1032 -31.59 43.78 -21.04
CA ILE A 1032 -30.40 43.00 -21.39
C ILE A 1032 -30.46 42.87 -22.91
N PHE A 1033 -29.50 43.48 -23.61
CA PHE A 1033 -29.29 43.37 -25.06
C PHE A 1033 -29.11 41.89 -25.44
N SER A 1034 -30.23 41.19 -25.68
CA SER A 1034 -30.26 39.86 -26.26
C SER A 1034 -30.15 39.99 -27.77
N SER A 1035 -28.99 40.43 -28.26
CA SER A 1035 -28.65 40.23 -29.67
C SER A 1035 -28.18 38.78 -29.82
N ARG A 1036 -29.10 37.85 -30.11
CA ARG A 1036 -28.82 36.62 -30.87
C ARG A 1036 -30.12 36.06 -31.40
N LYS A 1037 -30.31 36.23 -32.72
CA LYS A 1037 -31.44 35.73 -33.50
C LYS A 1037 -31.33 34.20 -33.61
N HIS A 1038 -32.21 33.46 -32.95
CA HIS A 1038 -32.72 32.18 -33.51
C HIS A 1038 -33.83 32.51 -34.52
N SER A 1039 -33.46 33.20 -35.61
CA SER A 1039 -34.36 33.43 -36.74
C SER A 1039 -33.79 32.68 -37.93
N HIS A 1040 -34.49 31.61 -38.31
CA HIS A 1040 -34.34 30.80 -39.53
C HIS A 1040 -33.00 30.08 -39.74
N ARG A 1041 -32.96 28.79 -39.38
CA ARG A 1041 -32.24 27.78 -40.18
C ARG A 1041 -33.29 27.09 -41.06
N GLN A 1042 -33.22 27.35 -42.37
CA GLN A 1042 -33.74 26.47 -43.43
C GLN A 1042 -32.65 25.48 -43.80
#